data_AF-W3VKD2-F1
#
_entry.id   AF-W3VKD2-F1
#
_cell.length_a   1.000
_cell.length_b   1.000
_cell.length_c   1.000
_cell.angle_alpha   90.00
_cell.angle_beta   90.00
_cell.angle_gamma   90.00
#
_symmetry.space_group_name_H-M   'P 1'
#
loop_
_entity.id
_entity.type
_entity.pdbx_description
1 polymer ?
#
loop_
_entity_poly.entity_id
_entity_poly.type
_entity_poly.pdbx_seq_one_letter_code
_entity_poly.pdbx_strand_id
1 'polypeptide(L)'
;MGVLDTSLDLDALFRRQLKATPDAIALVDPEANYTYAQLDAKVDSLAFYFRSHHAVGRDSLVGILMGRGADYPKGIANPHYAPVRSYDLRFAVNDLQAGDRVACNVYFVWEMLRPLLRGATTYAIPDHTSYDPVKLVELLADQKITETLMTPTLLAAVLARHHNLGAKLPALRSLWLNGEVVTTDLARRAISALPNTRILNCYSASETHEVACGDLRQMLSTLPDDAPYCPVGPPMDPAHTYILDEDQNPVQPGEPGELFVGGGLLARGYLNLVETTAKAFTPDTFASRPNARKYRTGDLARIIPESGLLEITGRVGGMIKIRGYSIVPGTVEKAIVDNFDVSNCAVVAHGEGLERQLVAYVVPDEGDTAGRTVLTIDDNGHSPSARQVLVSHLAHYMIPTLWVVLHSLPTHEVSGKVDLKNLPNPRAAIAAASGTHSRARSPAPDETVNLKSIAQLWALSLNTNPNTVLEAGKNVSFFDLGGHSLLLADLATRISKTLGGFTVPLGDLAGNPTLAGHVRVTLNARDGHNAAVQADLPTVLRADIELAPEFKLDSPEPVAACPLSQAKTILLTGATGFLGGFLLHDLFKNTSARIVCLIRFNAPYRTDRSAAMARLRRNMLDLGVWDHAMLDRIDVLPANLSRNRLGLVPEVYDDLVERVDVVVHCAAQVNLVYPYAALRDPNVEGTREILRLAFLSNATVQYVSTNGVLPPSQTGWPESTIMPLEEVPEKLLDGYCQTKWVAEQLVLEAAKRGLPANVIRIGTLSGHSETGSTNTYDLITALIVESVHLGVAPEIPNWHIEMTAVDFVSRGIVAIGNHIDASQPIYHLGDSEPIDCRLLFQHLDTLGYPTKRTSWKSWVALWNETRGSAKGGDHGLTVDILRSGMPSEEFLLGIIALKDDATRAALGDLQRPKVDAKLLQTYARHWYARGWMQRQPSSVPSTPSGEANGANGLALAFDPDFPLRGKVAVITGASSGIGAAVAKALVREGAHVALAARRVEALEKLQKELAEISRAHGGPVRSRVHVHKTDVVDRAQVESLMQTTTDALGAIDIIVSCAGVMYFTMMHNVQVGEWEQTVDVNCKGLLNVLSTSLPRLLPRSTGHIVAISSDAGRKVFPGLGVYSASKFFVEATLQSLRLETAGTGLRVTSVQPGNTATELLGMSSDQEAIKKYGEPTGAKILDTSDVANAIVYALRQPAHVAMNEILIEPRDEPI
;
A
#
# COMPACT_ATOMS: atom_id res chain seq x y z
N MET A 1 45.97 42.85 9.32
CA MET A 1 45.68 43.19 7.90
C MET A 1 44.50 42.34 7.50
N GLY A 2 43.47 42.92 6.88
CA GLY A 2 42.33 42.14 6.36
C GLY A 2 42.78 41.15 5.29
N VAL A 3 42.01 40.09 5.11
CA VAL A 3 42.23 39.06 4.09
C VAL A 3 41.85 39.59 2.70
N LEU A 4 40.79 40.39 2.61
CA LEU A 4 40.38 41.14 1.43
C LEU A 4 40.81 42.60 1.50
N ASP A 5 40.95 43.21 0.32
CA ASP A 5 41.00 44.66 0.22
C ASP A 5 39.58 45.22 0.31
N THR A 6 39.19 45.65 1.52
CA THR A 6 37.85 46.14 1.81
C THR A 6 37.55 47.53 1.23
N SER A 7 38.52 48.15 0.54
CA SER A 7 38.29 49.38 -0.23
C SER A 7 37.68 49.14 -1.62
N LEU A 8 37.71 47.89 -2.10
CA LEU A 8 37.15 47.46 -3.37
C LEU A 8 35.73 46.91 -3.19
N ASP A 9 34.92 46.95 -4.25
CA ASP A 9 33.62 46.28 -4.28
C ASP A 9 33.73 44.84 -4.79
N LEU A 10 32.61 44.11 -4.75
CA LEU A 10 32.56 42.70 -5.15
C LEU A 10 32.98 42.48 -6.61
N ASP A 11 32.61 43.37 -7.53
CA ASP A 11 33.00 43.27 -8.95
C ASP A 11 34.51 43.45 -9.12
N ALA A 12 35.09 44.47 -8.49
CA ALA A 12 36.54 44.70 -8.56
C ALA A 12 37.33 43.54 -7.94
N LEU A 13 36.86 42.98 -6.82
CA LEU A 13 37.47 41.81 -6.18
C LEU A 13 37.34 40.56 -7.06
N PHE A 14 36.18 40.33 -7.67
CA PHE A 14 35.98 39.24 -8.62
C PHE A 14 36.86 39.39 -9.86
N ARG A 15 36.91 40.58 -10.49
CA ARG A 15 37.78 40.86 -11.65
C ARG A 15 39.26 40.69 -11.32
N ARG A 16 39.67 40.95 -10.06
CA ARG A 16 41.03 40.66 -9.60
C ARG A 16 41.30 39.15 -9.56
N GLN A 17 40.36 38.35 -9.05
CA GLN A 17 40.46 36.89 -9.05
C GLN A 17 40.42 36.30 -10.46
N LEU A 18 39.51 36.78 -11.32
CA LEU A 18 39.41 36.44 -12.73
C LEU A 18 40.76 36.57 -13.44
N LYS A 19 41.46 37.69 -13.25
CA LYS A 19 42.79 37.91 -13.85
C LYS A 19 43.84 36.94 -13.33
N ALA A 20 43.72 36.48 -12.09
CA ALA A 20 44.65 35.54 -11.49
C ALA A 20 44.44 34.11 -12.00
N THR A 21 43.17 33.69 -12.19
CA THR A 21 42.83 32.30 -12.55
C THR A 21 41.67 32.24 -13.57
N PRO A 22 41.84 32.72 -14.80
CA PRO A 22 40.75 32.83 -15.78
C PRO A 22 40.15 31.48 -16.20
N ASP A 23 40.99 30.45 -16.23
CA ASP A 23 40.61 29.10 -16.71
C ASP A 23 40.13 28.16 -15.57
N ALA A 24 40.21 28.60 -14.31
CA ALA A 24 39.68 27.82 -13.20
C ALA A 24 38.15 27.76 -13.23
N ILE A 25 37.55 26.67 -12.74
CA ILE A 25 36.09 26.54 -12.65
C ILE A 25 35.57 27.44 -11.53
N ALA A 26 34.69 28.38 -11.87
CA ALA A 26 34.08 29.33 -10.96
C ALA A 26 32.73 28.83 -10.44
N LEU A 27 31.87 28.34 -11.36
CA LEU A 27 30.49 27.94 -11.07
C LEU A 27 30.17 26.62 -11.75
N VAL A 28 29.53 25.72 -11.01
CA VAL A 28 28.95 24.47 -11.51
C VAL A 28 27.46 24.47 -11.19
N ASP A 29 26.63 24.24 -12.20
CA ASP A 29 25.19 23.97 -12.07
C ASP A 29 24.85 22.62 -12.74
N PRO A 30 23.60 22.14 -12.72
CA PRO A 30 23.24 20.86 -13.31
C PRO A 30 23.45 20.74 -14.83
N GLU A 31 23.53 21.85 -15.54
CA GLU A 31 23.56 21.90 -17.00
C GLU A 31 24.97 22.21 -17.54
N ALA A 32 25.79 22.95 -16.79
CA ALA A 32 27.07 23.45 -17.25
C ALA A 32 28.09 23.74 -16.14
N ASN A 33 29.36 23.74 -16.56
CA ASN A 33 30.49 24.23 -15.78
C ASN A 33 31.03 25.51 -16.44
N TYR A 34 31.22 26.55 -15.65
CA TYR A 34 31.74 27.84 -16.11
C TYR A 34 33.10 28.13 -15.51
N THR A 35 34.09 28.41 -16.36
CA THR A 35 35.34 29.02 -15.89
C THR A 35 35.10 30.45 -15.42
N TYR A 36 36.04 31.04 -14.68
CA TYR A 36 35.98 32.45 -14.30
C TYR A 36 35.79 33.36 -15.53
N ALA A 37 36.53 33.13 -16.61
CA ALA A 37 36.40 33.91 -17.85
C ALA A 37 35.03 33.73 -18.55
N GLN A 38 34.50 32.51 -18.56
CA GLN A 38 33.18 32.24 -19.15
C GLN A 38 32.05 32.84 -18.32
N LEU A 39 32.15 32.76 -17.00
CA LEU A 39 31.19 33.37 -16.07
C LEU A 39 31.18 34.89 -16.23
N ASP A 40 32.35 35.52 -16.25
CA ASP A 40 32.51 36.96 -16.48
C ASP A 40 31.86 37.38 -17.80
N ALA A 41 32.14 36.68 -18.91
CA ALA A 41 31.55 36.99 -20.21
C ALA A 41 30.01 36.92 -20.21
N LYS A 42 29.42 35.91 -19.54
CA LYS A 42 27.96 35.78 -19.40
C LYS A 42 27.37 36.91 -18.55
N VAL A 43 28.00 37.21 -17.41
CA VAL A 43 27.57 38.29 -16.51
C VAL A 43 27.69 39.66 -17.20
N ASP A 44 28.78 39.92 -17.92
CA ASP A 44 28.98 41.17 -18.66
C ASP A 44 27.95 41.33 -19.80
N SER A 45 27.59 40.24 -20.49
CA SER A 45 26.53 40.24 -21.51
C SER A 45 25.16 40.59 -20.91
N LEU A 46 24.81 39.96 -19.77
CA LEU A 46 23.56 40.25 -19.06
C LEU A 46 23.54 41.68 -18.49
N ALA A 47 24.66 42.13 -17.93
CA ALA A 47 24.80 43.48 -17.42
C ALA A 47 24.71 44.53 -18.55
N PHE A 48 25.26 44.24 -19.73
CA PHE A 48 25.09 45.07 -20.92
C PHE A 48 23.62 45.14 -21.34
N TYR A 49 22.89 44.02 -21.32
CA TYR A 49 21.45 44.00 -21.59
C TYR A 49 20.68 44.89 -20.62
N PHE A 50 20.90 44.76 -19.31
CA PHE A 50 20.24 45.60 -18.31
C PHE A 50 20.58 47.09 -18.42
N ARG A 51 21.84 47.44 -18.70
CA ARG A 51 22.26 48.83 -18.93
C ARG A 51 21.59 49.42 -20.18
N SER A 52 21.55 48.66 -21.27
CA SER A 52 21.06 49.14 -22.57
C SER A 52 19.53 49.18 -22.67
N HIS A 53 18.82 48.24 -22.04
CA HIS A 53 17.36 48.09 -22.19
C HIS A 53 16.56 48.55 -20.97
N HIS A 54 17.19 48.65 -19.80
CA HIS A 54 16.50 48.96 -18.54
C HIS A 54 17.15 50.09 -17.74
N ALA A 55 18.15 50.79 -18.30
CA ALA A 55 18.88 51.91 -17.68
C ALA A 55 19.40 51.61 -16.25
N VAL A 56 19.68 50.34 -15.94
CA VAL A 56 20.20 49.93 -14.63
C VAL A 56 21.67 50.35 -14.52
N GLY A 57 22.00 51.15 -13.51
CA GLY A 57 23.37 51.59 -13.21
C GLY A 57 23.95 50.97 -11.94
N ARG A 58 25.19 51.34 -11.60
CA ARG A 58 25.80 50.99 -10.31
C ARG A 58 24.94 51.54 -9.16
N ASP A 59 24.75 50.76 -8.10
CA ASP A 59 23.87 51.06 -6.96
C ASP A 59 22.37 51.24 -7.29
N SER A 60 21.93 50.91 -8.51
CA SER A 60 20.50 50.89 -8.83
C SER A 60 19.81 49.72 -8.12
N LEU A 61 18.72 50.01 -7.41
CA LEU A 61 17.90 48.99 -6.78
C LEU A 61 17.07 48.29 -7.86
N VAL A 62 17.31 46.99 -8.06
CA VAL A 62 16.53 46.15 -8.97
C VAL A 62 15.67 45.22 -8.13
N GLY A 63 14.35 45.27 -8.32
CA GLY A 63 13.41 44.35 -7.68
C GLY A 63 13.36 43.02 -8.43
N ILE A 64 13.40 41.90 -7.70
CA ILE A 64 13.14 40.58 -8.27
C ILE A 64 11.66 40.27 -8.06
N LEU A 65 10.89 40.19 -9.14
CA LEU A 65 9.49 39.78 -9.09
C LEU A 65 9.42 38.26 -8.90
N MET A 66 9.04 37.82 -7.70
CA MET A 66 8.65 36.42 -7.48
C MET A 66 7.16 36.24 -7.80
N GLY A 67 6.77 35.08 -8.34
CA GLY A 67 5.40 34.80 -8.81
C GLY A 67 4.28 34.79 -7.74
N ARG A 68 4.50 35.35 -6.55
CA ARG A 68 3.57 35.36 -5.40
C ARG A 68 3.08 36.77 -5.01
N GLY A 69 3.29 37.78 -5.86
CA GLY A 69 2.81 39.17 -5.66
C GLY A 69 3.81 40.07 -4.91
N ALA A 70 3.76 41.37 -5.19
CA ALA A 70 4.69 42.39 -4.68
C ALA A 70 4.35 42.89 -3.26
N ASP A 71 3.18 42.54 -2.73
CA ASP A 71 2.63 43.13 -1.48
C ASP A 71 3.13 42.45 -0.19
N TYR A 72 3.92 41.38 -0.30
CA TYR A 72 4.29 40.49 0.83
C TYR A 72 5.76 40.43 1.29
N PRO A 73 6.80 40.81 0.52
CA PRO A 73 8.17 40.78 1.01
C PRO A 73 8.69 42.15 1.47
N LYS A 74 9.18 42.23 2.71
CA LYS A 74 10.00 43.37 3.17
C LYS A 74 11.34 43.36 2.43
N GLY A 75 11.54 44.25 1.46
CA GLY A 75 12.82 44.39 0.77
C GLY A 75 13.90 45.01 1.66
N ILE A 76 15.11 44.46 1.69
CA ILE A 76 16.24 44.95 2.50
C ILE A 76 17.33 45.49 1.57
N ALA A 77 17.66 46.78 1.71
CA ALA A 77 18.63 47.44 0.84
C ALA A 77 20.05 47.34 1.42
N ASN A 78 20.87 46.42 0.92
CA ASN A 78 22.24 46.24 1.38
C ASN A 78 23.24 47.07 0.53
N PRO A 79 24.16 47.83 1.15
CA PRO A 79 25.21 48.53 0.40
C PRO A 79 26.33 47.56 0.01
N HIS A 80 27.03 47.82 -1.10
CA HIS A 80 28.13 46.95 -1.60
C HIS A 80 29.27 46.70 -0.59
N TYR A 81 29.59 47.65 0.29
CA TYR A 81 30.71 47.52 1.22
C TYR A 81 30.41 46.55 2.39
N ALA A 82 29.14 46.40 2.78
CA ALA A 82 28.75 45.53 3.89
C ALA A 82 29.04 44.03 3.62
N PRO A 83 28.67 43.43 2.47
CA PRO A 83 29.03 42.05 2.16
C PRO A 83 30.53 41.87 1.99
N VAL A 84 31.27 42.84 1.43
CA VAL A 84 32.75 42.75 1.33
C VAL A 84 33.38 42.63 2.72
N ARG A 85 32.96 43.48 3.67
CA ARG A 85 33.45 43.42 5.05
C ARG A 85 33.00 42.14 5.77
N SER A 86 31.77 41.69 5.54
CA SER A 86 31.27 40.39 6.02
C SER A 86 32.13 39.23 5.52
N TYR A 87 32.52 39.23 4.25
CA TYR A 87 33.31 38.15 3.65
C TYR A 87 34.74 38.16 4.16
N ASP A 88 35.35 39.34 4.37
CA ASP A 88 36.66 39.49 5.01
C ASP A 88 36.67 38.85 6.41
N LEU A 89 35.64 39.15 7.23
CA LEU A 89 35.47 38.56 8.56
C LEU A 89 35.28 37.04 8.48
N ARG A 90 34.51 36.53 7.52
CA ARG A 90 34.32 35.09 7.31
C ARG A 90 35.62 34.39 6.90
N PHE A 91 36.44 35.03 6.06
CA PHE A 91 37.75 34.48 5.69
C PHE A 91 38.72 34.43 6.86
N ALA A 92 38.64 35.37 7.81
CA ALA A 92 39.41 35.28 9.04
C ALA A 92 39.02 34.06 9.90
N VAL A 93 37.78 33.55 9.78
CA VAL A 93 37.31 32.34 10.49
C VAL A 93 37.61 31.05 9.71
N ASN A 94 37.34 31.05 8.40
CA ASN A 94 37.67 29.95 7.51
C ASN A 94 38.10 30.49 6.15
N ASP A 95 39.41 30.41 5.89
CA ASP A 95 40.00 30.98 4.69
C ASP A 95 39.96 30.01 3.51
N LEU A 96 39.23 30.36 2.45
CA LEU A 96 39.13 29.54 1.25
C LEU A 96 40.38 29.66 0.37
N GLN A 97 40.76 28.55 -0.22
CA GLN A 97 41.90 28.44 -1.13
C GLN A 97 41.44 28.08 -2.54
N ALA A 98 42.32 28.31 -3.51
CA ALA A 98 42.10 27.83 -4.87
C ALA A 98 41.95 26.30 -4.88
N GLY A 99 40.93 25.80 -5.58
CA GLY A 99 40.57 24.38 -5.63
C GLY A 99 39.57 23.92 -4.58
N ASP A 100 39.23 24.78 -3.60
CA ASP A 100 38.12 24.52 -2.68
C ASP A 100 36.78 24.50 -3.43
N ARG A 101 35.85 23.68 -2.95
CA ARG A 101 34.53 23.46 -3.54
C ARG A 101 33.46 23.76 -2.51
N VAL A 102 32.61 24.73 -2.80
CA VAL A 102 31.58 25.24 -1.88
C VAL A 102 30.21 24.96 -2.45
N ALA A 103 29.38 24.23 -1.72
CA ALA A 103 27.98 24.01 -2.09
C ALA A 103 27.13 25.21 -1.63
N CYS A 104 26.44 25.84 -2.58
CA CYS A 104 25.40 26.83 -2.32
C CYS A 104 24.08 26.08 -2.10
N ASN A 105 23.79 25.76 -0.84
CA ASN A 105 22.76 24.79 -0.45
C ASN A 105 21.50 25.44 0.14
N VAL A 106 21.67 26.51 0.94
CA VAL A 106 20.54 27.23 1.60
C VAL A 106 20.35 28.63 1.00
N TYR A 107 21.02 28.90 -0.12
CA TYR A 107 20.90 30.09 -0.95
C TYR A 107 21.19 31.41 -0.22
N PHE A 108 22.03 31.39 0.82
CA PHE A 108 22.54 32.63 1.37
C PHE A 108 23.53 33.23 0.37
N VAL A 109 23.41 34.53 0.10
CA VAL A 109 24.18 35.23 -0.95
C VAL A 109 25.70 35.02 -0.82
N TRP A 110 26.18 34.82 0.41
CA TRP A 110 27.59 34.57 0.70
C TRP A 110 28.05 33.15 0.36
N GLU A 111 27.18 32.15 0.34
CA GLU A 111 27.52 30.80 -0.17
C GLU A 111 27.85 30.88 -1.67
N MET A 112 27.18 31.79 -2.38
CA MET A 112 27.35 31.98 -3.82
C MET A 112 28.55 32.87 -4.17
N LEU A 113 28.70 34.02 -3.52
CA LEU A 113 29.67 35.04 -3.96
C LEU A 113 31.03 34.95 -3.27
N ARG A 114 31.10 34.53 -2.01
CA ARG A 114 32.37 34.48 -1.25
C ARG A 114 33.41 33.56 -1.91
N PRO A 115 33.09 32.34 -2.38
CA PRO A 115 34.08 31.44 -2.98
C PRO A 115 34.76 32.05 -4.21
N LEU A 116 34.00 32.82 -4.99
CA LEU A 116 34.44 33.48 -6.22
C LEU A 116 35.51 34.54 -5.99
N LEU A 117 35.69 35.03 -4.76
CA LEU A 117 36.71 36.03 -4.44
C LEU A 117 38.08 35.41 -4.12
N ARG A 118 38.16 34.07 -4.04
CA ARG A 118 39.37 33.34 -3.60
C ARG A 118 39.81 32.21 -4.52
N GLY A 119 39.21 32.12 -5.72
CA GLY A 119 39.56 31.09 -6.70
C GLY A 119 38.96 29.72 -6.39
N ALA A 120 37.99 29.66 -5.47
CA ALA A 120 37.23 28.45 -5.17
C ALA A 120 36.07 28.29 -6.17
N THR A 121 35.54 27.08 -6.27
CA THR A 121 34.40 26.75 -7.12
C THR A 121 33.11 26.75 -6.32
N THR A 122 32.09 27.44 -6.82
CA THR A 122 30.72 27.43 -6.29
C THR A 122 29.90 26.37 -7.00
N TYR A 123 29.20 25.53 -6.25
CA TYR A 123 28.28 24.51 -6.76
C TYR A 123 26.85 24.92 -6.42
N ALA A 124 26.02 25.17 -7.44
CA ALA A 124 24.60 25.45 -7.26
C ALA A 124 23.86 24.14 -6.98
N ILE A 125 23.35 23.97 -5.75
CA ILE A 125 22.57 22.79 -5.40
C ILE A 125 21.12 22.99 -5.88
N PRO A 126 20.53 22.05 -6.64
CA PRO A 126 19.13 22.14 -7.02
C PRO A 126 18.19 22.02 -5.82
N ASP A 127 17.06 22.74 -5.83
CA ASP A 127 16.03 22.69 -4.79
C ASP A 127 15.64 21.24 -4.42
N HIS A 128 15.37 20.41 -5.43
CA HIS A 128 14.94 19.03 -5.23
C HIS A 128 16.01 18.14 -4.57
N THR A 129 17.28 18.54 -4.62
CA THR A 129 18.41 17.88 -3.96
C THR A 129 18.65 18.46 -2.57
N SER A 130 18.57 19.78 -2.40
CA SER A 130 18.74 20.46 -1.10
C SER A 130 17.72 19.97 -0.05
N TYR A 131 16.49 19.66 -0.47
CA TYR A 131 15.44 19.13 0.43
C TYR A 131 15.44 17.61 0.63
N ASP A 132 16.33 16.87 -0.03
CA ASP A 132 16.45 15.42 0.11
C ASP A 132 17.79 15.08 0.78
N PRO A 133 17.79 14.71 2.08
CA PRO A 133 19.03 14.45 2.82
C PRO A 133 19.92 13.38 2.20
N VAL A 134 19.36 12.42 1.46
CA VAL A 134 20.12 11.34 0.82
C VAL A 134 20.80 11.86 -0.44
N LYS A 135 20.03 12.46 -1.36
CA LYS A 135 20.58 13.04 -2.60
C LYS A 135 21.56 14.16 -2.33
N LEU A 136 21.31 14.96 -1.29
CA LEU A 136 22.23 16.00 -0.85
C LEU A 136 23.59 15.39 -0.50
N VAL A 137 23.63 14.35 0.35
CA VAL A 137 24.89 13.70 0.73
C VAL A 137 25.57 13.04 -0.46
N GLU A 138 24.82 12.41 -1.37
CA GLU A 138 25.35 11.81 -2.61
C GLU A 138 26.00 12.88 -3.49
N LEU A 139 25.32 14.00 -3.76
CA LEU A 139 25.87 15.09 -4.54
C LEU A 139 27.11 15.70 -3.87
N LEU A 140 27.05 15.95 -2.55
CA LEU A 140 28.19 16.48 -1.80
C LEU A 140 29.41 15.54 -1.90
N ALA A 141 29.19 14.21 -1.89
CA ALA A 141 30.24 13.21 -2.04
C ALA A 141 30.81 13.18 -3.47
N ASP A 142 29.93 13.10 -4.48
CA ASP A 142 30.31 12.99 -5.89
C ASP A 142 31.09 14.22 -6.37
N GLN A 143 30.65 15.40 -5.94
CA GLN A 143 31.31 16.66 -6.26
C GLN A 143 32.52 16.95 -5.36
N LYS A 144 32.78 16.09 -4.37
CA LYS A 144 33.85 16.21 -3.37
C LYS A 144 33.82 17.59 -2.71
N ILE A 145 32.65 18.01 -2.27
CA ILE A 145 32.43 19.31 -1.67
C ILE A 145 33.28 19.44 -0.41
N THR A 146 33.97 20.58 -0.30
CA THR A 146 34.88 20.86 0.82
C THR A 146 34.25 21.74 1.89
N GLU A 147 33.23 22.52 1.53
CA GLU A 147 32.47 23.37 2.43
C GLU A 147 31.00 23.44 2.03
N THR A 148 30.10 23.39 3.02
CA THR A 148 28.66 23.59 2.81
C THR A 148 28.03 24.26 4.02
N LEU A 149 26.81 24.78 3.85
CA LEU A 149 25.98 25.30 4.93
C LEU A 149 24.70 24.48 5.09
N MET A 150 24.30 24.29 6.33
CA MET A 150 23.01 23.68 6.69
C MET A 150 22.36 24.47 7.83
N THR A 151 21.03 24.44 7.90
CA THR A 151 20.36 24.77 9.16
C THR A 151 20.56 23.61 10.16
N PRO A 152 20.53 23.87 11.48
CA PRO A 152 20.55 22.79 12.48
C PRO A 152 19.49 21.71 12.22
N THR A 153 18.28 22.09 11.80
CA THR A 153 17.23 21.13 11.42
C THR A 153 17.60 20.24 10.23
N LEU A 154 18.19 20.82 9.17
CA LEU A 154 18.63 20.04 8.00
C LEU A 154 19.74 19.06 8.38
N LEU A 155 20.72 19.51 9.19
CA LEU A 155 21.78 18.62 9.68
C LEU A 155 21.21 17.46 10.52
N ALA A 156 20.22 17.72 11.38
CA ALA A 156 19.57 16.67 12.15
C ALA A 156 18.90 15.62 11.22
N ALA A 157 18.28 16.05 10.12
CA ALA A 157 17.69 15.15 9.13
C ALA A 157 18.74 14.30 8.40
N VAL A 158 19.87 14.90 8.04
CA VAL A 158 21.01 14.20 7.42
C VAL A 158 21.58 13.14 8.36
N LEU A 159 21.84 13.49 9.62
CA LEU A 159 22.38 12.55 10.62
C LEU A 159 21.43 11.39 10.92
N ALA A 160 20.12 11.62 10.86
CA ALA A 160 19.12 10.55 11.06
C ALA A 160 19.12 9.51 9.94
N ARG A 161 19.60 9.84 8.73
CA ARG A 161 19.63 8.95 7.56
C ARG A 161 21.03 8.40 7.26
N HIS A 162 22.07 9.00 7.84
CA HIS A 162 23.47 8.65 7.58
C HIS A 162 24.29 8.55 8.87
N HIS A 163 24.34 7.36 9.46
CA HIS A 163 25.08 7.11 10.71
C HIS A 163 26.62 7.19 10.57
N ASN A 164 27.17 7.07 9.35
CA ASN A 164 28.60 7.17 9.06
C ASN A 164 28.90 8.28 8.03
N LEU A 165 28.49 9.51 8.35
CA LEU A 165 28.56 10.64 7.42
C LEU A 165 30.00 11.00 7.01
N GLY A 166 30.96 10.94 7.94
CA GLY A 166 32.36 11.25 7.68
C GLY A 166 33.03 10.34 6.65
N ALA A 167 32.66 9.05 6.61
CA ALA A 167 33.15 8.14 5.58
C ALA A 167 32.56 8.46 4.19
N LYS A 168 31.33 8.97 4.14
CA LYS A 168 30.67 9.37 2.89
C LYS A 168 31.17 10.72 2.36
N LEU A 169 31.56 11.63 3.25
CA LEU A 169 32.01 12.98 2.91
C LEU A 169 33.47 13.21 3.30
N PRO A 170 34.42 12.41 2.78
CA PRO A 170 35.83 12.49 3.19
C PRO A 170 36.51 13.80 2.78
N ALA A 171 35.95 14.52 1.79
CA ALA A 171 36.46 15.80 1.31
C ALA A 171 35.95 17.00 2.13
N LEU A 172 34.90 16.83 2.95
CA LEU A 172 34.25 17.91 3.67
C LEU A 172 35.12 18.39 4.85
N ARG A 173 35.64 19.61 4.74
CA ARG A 173 36.54 20.22 5.74
C ARG A 173 35.81 21.17 6.67
N SER A 174 34.79 21.88 6.18
CA SER A 174 34.02 22.83 6.98
C SER A 174 32.51 22.69 6.75
N LEU A 175 31.73 22.70 7.83
CA LEU A 175 30.27 22.75 7.81
C LEU A 175 29.81 23.96 8.61
N TRP A 176 29.08 24.87 7.95
CA TRP A 176 28.51 26.05 8.60
C TRP A 176 27.08 25.76 9.03
N LEU A 177 26.74 26.12 10.27
CA LEU A 177 25.39 26.14 10.81
C LEU A 177 24.94 27.57 11.01
N ASN A 178 23.73 27.87 10.55
CA ASN A 178 23.15 29.20 10.67
C ASN A 178 21.61 29.11 10.66
N GLY A 179 20.96 30.17 11.12
CA GLY A 179 19.51 30.33 11.02
C GLY A 179 18.72 29.84 12.24
N GLU A 180 19.26 28.92 13.06
CA GLU A 180 18.60 28.39 14.27
C GLU A 180 19.62 28.20 15.41
N VAL A 181 19.13 28.10 16.65
CA VAL A 181 19.99 27.69 17.78
C VAL A 181 20.43 26.24 17.64
N VAL A 182 21.63 25.92 18.10
CA VAL A 182 22.21 24.57 18.05
C VAL A 182 22.10 23.94 19.44
N THR A 183 21.50 22.76 19.54
CA THR A 183 21.48 22.00 20.81
C THR A 183 22.84 21.34 21.06
N THR A 184 23.20 21.18 22.32
CA THR A 184 24.45 20.47 22.67
C THR A 184 24.42 19.00 22.22
N ASP A 185 23.24 18.36 22.22
CA ASP A 185 23.04 17.03 21.62
C ASP A 185 23.39 16.99 20.12
N LEU A 186 22.79 17.87 19.33
CA LEU A 186 23.02 17.91 17.89
C LEU A 186 24.50 18.17 17.58
N ALA A 187 25.13 19.08 18.33
CA ALA A 187 26.54 19.39 18.19
C ALA A 187 27.43 18.16 18.49
N ARG A 188 27.17 17.42 19.58
CA ARG A 188 27.90 16.18 19.92
C ARG A 188 27.74 15.12 18.82
N ARG A 189 26.51 14.89 18.35
CA ARG A 189 26.24 13.93 17.26
C ARG A 189 26.94 14.33 15.96
N ALA A 190 26.91 15.61 15.62
CA ALA A 190 27.57 16.12 14.41
C ALA A 190 29.09 15.96 14.48
N ILE A 191 29.71 16.30 15.62
CA ILE A 191 31.16 16.12 15.84
C ILE A 191 31.56 14.65 15.75
N SER A 192 30.75 13.75 16.33
CA SER A 192 30.99 12.31 16.25
C SER A 192 30.88 11.78 14.81
N ALA A 193 29.90 12.28 14.04
CA ALA A 193 29.67 11.84 12.67
C ALA A 193 30.68 12.43 11.66
N LEU A 194 31.25 13.61 11.96
CA LEU A 194 32.19 14.34 11.12
C LEU A 194 33.48 14.69 11.91
N PRO A 195 34.29 13.68 12.28
CA PRO A 195 35.43 13.89 13.17
C PRO A 195 36.52 14.79 12.58
N ASN A 196 36.67 14.79 11.25
CA ASN A 196 37.69 15.55 10.53
C ASN A 196 37.18 16.88 9.95
N THR A 197 35.95 17.27 10.29
CA THR A 197 35.32 18.49 9.78
C THR A 197 35.21 19.53 10.90
N ARG A 198 35.48 20.80 10.58
CA ARG A 198 35.18 21.94 11.45
C ARG A 198 33.70 22.27 11.35
N ILE A 199 33.02 22.35 12.48
CA ILE A 199 31.59 22.67 12.52
C ILE A 199 31.44 24.06 13.13
N LEU A 200 31.07 25.02 12.30
CA LEU A 200 31.04 26.43 12.63
C LEU A 200 29.60 26.86 12.90
N ASN A 201 29.30 27.32 14.11
CA ASN A 201 28.00 27.88 14.43
C ASN A 201 28.06 29.39 14.26
N CYS A 202 27.17 29.95 13.45
CA CYS A 202 27.17 31.39 13.20
C CYS A 202 25.78 32.00 13.32
N TYR A 203 25.77 33.28 13.69
CA TYR A 203 24.57 34.09 13.77
C TYR A 203 24.74 35.31 12.88
N SER A 204 23.77 35.47 11.99
CA SER A 204 23.66 36.54 11.02
C SER A 204 22.22 37.02 10.93
N ALA A 205 22.03 38.31 10.63
CA ALA A 205 20.73 38.86 10.26
C ALA A 205 20.83 39.51 8.87
N SER A 206 19.74 39.48 8.10
CA SER A 206 19.72 40.06 6.75
C SER A 206 20.01 41.56 6.76
N GLU A 207 19.71 42.24 7.88
CA GLU A 207 19.96 43.66 8.12
C GLU A 207 21.39 43.99 8.56
N THR A 208 22.19 43.00 8.96
CA THR A 208 23.51 43.23 9.58
C THR A 208 24.62 42.32 9.07
N HIS A 209 24.35 41.44 8.10
CA HIS A 209 25.28 40.38 7.66
C HIS A 209 25.81 39.56 8.85
N GLU A 210 27.08 39.67 9.23
CA GLU A 210 27.69 38.86 10.29
C GLU A 210 27.67 39.51 11.66
N VAL A 211 27.39 38.71 12.68
CA VAL A 211 27.42 39.17 14.08
C VAL A 211 28.39 38.36 14.91
N ALA A 212 28.27 37.03 14.91
CA ALA A 212 29.15 36.14 15.68
C ALA A 212 29.33 34.79 14.99
N CYS A 213 30.49 34.15 15.16
CA CYS A 213 30.68 32.76 14.76
C CYS A 213 31.82 32.08 15.51
N GLY A 214 31.65 30.80 15.84
CA GLY A 214 32.64 29.99 16.56
C GLY A 214 32.63 28.51 16.16
N ASP A 215 33.73 27.82 16.46
CA ASP A 215 33.86 26.38 16.24
C ASP A 215 33.18 25.61 17.39
N LEU A 216 32.17 24.81 17.08
CA LEU A 216 31.39 24.06 18.07
C LEU A 216 32.25 23.14 18.91
N ARG A 217 33.30 22.55 18.35
CA ARG A 217 34.16 21.62 19.09
C ARG A 217 34.95 22.36 20.18
N GLN A 218 35.42 23.57 19.88
CA GLN A 218 36.14 24.42 20.83
C GLN A 218 35.18 24.99 21.89
N MET A 219 33.98 25.40 21.48
CA MET A 219 33.01 25.99 22.40
C MET A 219 32.39 24.95 23.34
N LEU A 220 32.07 23.75 22.85
CA LEU A 220 31.46 22.69 23.68
C LEU A 220 32.31 22.33 24.89
N SER A 221 33.64 22.31 24.76
CA SER A 221 34.55 22.03 25.89
C SER A 221 34.57 23.12 26.96
N THR A 222 33.96 24.27 26.71
CA THR A 222 33.89 25.40 27.65
C THR A 222 32.53 25.56 28.33
N LEU A 223 31.56 24.71 28.00
CA LEU A 223 30.20 24.77 28.55
C LEU A 223 30.01 23.79 29.72
N PRO A 224 29.08 24.08 30.65
CA PRO A 224 28.60 23.08 31.60
C PRO A 224 28.05 21.83 30.88
N ASP A 225 28.21 20.65 31.49
CA ASP A 225 27.79 19.37 30.90
C ASP A 225 26.29 19.32 30.56
N ASP A 226 25.47 20.03 31.32
CA ASP A 226 24.01 20.11 31.25
C ASP A 226 23.47 21.29 30.42
N ALA A 227 24.35 22.08 29.78
CA ALA A 227 23.91 23.18 28.93
C ALA A 227 23.01 22.67 27.78
N PRO A 228 21.80 23.22 27.57
CA PRO A 228 20.87 22.74 26.55
C PRO A 228 21.24 23.18 25.13
N TYR A 229 21.89 24.34 25.00
CA TYR A 229 22.25 24.96 23.72
C TYR A 229 23.72 25.38 23.68
N CYS A 230 24.29 25.40 22.48
CA CYS A 230 25.60 25.95 22.22
C CYS A 230 25.51 27.47 22.02
N PRO A 231 26.50 28.25 22.52
CA PRO A 231 26.65 29.64 22.11
C PRO A 231 26.99 29.69 20.62
N VAL A 232 26.84 30.87 20.05
CA VAL A 232 27.17 31.11 18.64
C VAL A 232 28.67 31.18 18.46
N GLY A 233 29.34 32.02 19.26
CA GLY A 233 30.77 32.29 19.10
C GLY A 233 31.14 33.70 19.55
N PRO A 234 32.42 34.08 19.43
CA PRO A 234 32.84 35.45 19.66
C PRO A 234 32.15 36.42 18.69
N PRO A 235 31.74 37.62 19.14
CA PRO A 235 31.31 38.68 18.23
C PRO A 235 32.42 39.04 17.23
N MET A 236 32.07 39.18 15.96
CA MET A 236 33.03 39.50 14.89
C MET A 236 33.38 40.99 14.83
N ASP A 237 32.49 41.86 15.32
CA ASP A 237 32.74 43.29 15.53
C ASP A 237 32.29 43.70 16.94
N PRO A 238 33.06 43.33 18.00
CA PRO A 238 32.67 43.56 19.39
C PRO A 238 32.41 45.03 19.71
N ALA A 239 33.13 45.96 19.06
CA ALA A 239 32.98 47.40 19.27
C ALA A 239 31.59 47.92 18.82
N HIS A 240 30.89 47.16 17.98
CA HIS A 240 29.59 47.50 17.44
C HIS A 240 28.52 46.45 17.78
N THR A 241 28.77 45.57 18.76
CA THR A 241 27.80 44.58 19.23
C THR A 241 27.41 44.94 20.65
N TYR A 242 26.14 45.26 20.86
CA TYR A 242 25.64 45.76 22.14
C TYR A 242 24.53 44.85 22.68
N ILE A 243 24.55 44.59 23.99
CA ILE A 243 23.46 43.92 24.70
C ILE A 243 22.90 44.95 25.67
N LEU A 244 21.65 45.36 25.47
CA LEU A 244 21.04 46.50 26.15
C LEU A 244 19.82 46.08 26.97
N ASP A 245 19.59 46.77 28.08
CA ASP A 245 18.36 46.66 28.87
C ASP A 245 17.19 47.46 28.25
N GLU A 246 16.04 47.45 28.92
CA GLU A 246 14.83 48.16 28.47
C GLU A 246 15.02 49.69 28.41
N ASP A 247 15.93 50.23 29.23
CA ASP A 247 16.28 51.65 29.30
C ASP A 247 17.41 52.04 28.31
N GLN A 248 17.81 51.13 27.42
CA GLN A 248 18.88 51.30 26.42
C GLN A 248 20.30 51.40 27.01
N ASN A 249 20.53 50.97 28.24
CA ASN A 249 21.85 50.93 28.87
C ASN A 249 22.53 49.56 28.62
N PRO A 250 23.86 49.51 28.46
CA PRO A 250 24.58 48.24 28.36
C PRO A 250 24.45 47.40 29.64
N VAL A 251 24.15 46.11 29.50
CA VAL A 251 24.08 45.15 30.61
C VAL A 251 25.47 44.63 30.99
N GLN A 252 25.61 44.07 32.20
CA GLN A 252 26.87 43.41 32.59
C GLN A 252 27.06 42.08 31.85
N PRO A 253 28.30 41.61 31.61
CA PRO A 253 28.54 40.28 31.09
C PRO A 253 27.82 39.20 31.92
N GLY A 254 27.14 38.27 31.25
CA GLY A 254 26.33 37.21 31.86
C GLY A 254 24.84 37.56 32.00
N GLU A 255 24.48 38.84 32.03
CA GLU A 255 23.08 39.28 32.11
C GLU A 255 22.41 39.24 30.72
N PRO A 256 21.17 38.72 30.63
CA PRO A 256 20.42 38.75 29.38
C PRO A 256 19.90 40.16 29.07
N GLY A 257 19.99 40.56 27.81
CA GLY A 257 19.39 41.79 27.28
C GLY A 257 19.07 41.66 25.80
N GLU A 258 18.55 42.73 25.19
CA GLU A 258 18.27 42.76 23.75
C GLU A 258 19.54 43.05 22.95
N LEU A 259 19.75 42.30 21.87
CA LEU A 259 20.90 42.43 20.99
C LEU A 259 20.71 43.59 19.99
N PHE A 260 21.68 44.48 19.93
CA PHE A 260 21.79 45.54 18.93
C PHE A 260 23.12 45.45 18.20
N VAL A 261 23.11 45.78 16.91
CA VAL A 261 24.32 45.73 16.07
C VAL A 261 24.49 47.07 15.36
N GLY A 262 25.66 47.69 15.48
CA GLY A 262 26.04 48.93 14.81
C GLY A 262 27.05 48.73 13.69
N GLY A 263 27.66 49.82 13.24
CA GLY A 263 28.85 49.76 12.39
C GLY A 263 28.60 49.49 10.90
N GLY A 264 29.64 49.01 10.22
CA GLY A 264 29.71 48.97 8.75
C GLY A 264 29.12 47.71 8.10
N LEU A 265 28.41 46.87 8.85
CA LEU A 265 27.73 45.68 8.31
C LEU A 265 26.22 45.91 8.11
N LEU A 266 25.72 47.09 8.49
CA LEU A 266 24.32 47.45 8.41
C LEU A 266 23.80 47.63 6.99
N ALA A 267 22.58 47.16 6.78
CA ALA A 267 21.74 47.53 5.65
C ALA A 267 21.42 49.05 5.68
N ARG A 268 21.07 49.60 4.52
CA ARG A 268 20.58 50.98 4.41
C ARG A 268 19.24 51.13 5.14
N GLY A 269 18.35 50.16 4.98
CA GLY A 269 17.02 50.11 5.57
C GLY A 269 16.07 49.21 4.78
N TYR A 270 14.78 49.30 5.08
CA TYR A 270 13.73 48.59 4.36
C TYR A 270 13.20 49.41 3.17
N LEU A 271 13.08 48.78 1.99
CA LEU A 271 12.58 49.42 0.78
C LEU A 271 11.14 49.90 0.96
N ASN A 272 10.89 51.18 0.68
CA ASN A 272 9.58 51.84 0.77
C ASN A 272 8.90 51.77 2.15
N LEU A 273 9.64 51.50 3.23
CA LEU A 273 9.11 51.36 4.60
C LEU A 273 9.87 52.27 5.58
N VAL A 274 9.68 53.58 5.44
CA VAL A 274 10.41 54.61 6.20
C VAL A 274 10.19 54.49 7.71
N GLU A 275 8.94 54.34 8.14
CA GLU A 275 8.61 54.24 9.58
C GLU A 275 9.18 52.96 10.21
N THR A 276 9.05 51.82 9.52
CA THR A 276 9.62 50.55 9.96
C THR A 276 11.14 50.63 10.04
N THR A 277 11.76 51.32 9.08
CA THR A 277 13.21 51.55 9.08
C THR A 277 13.63 52.40 10.29
N ALA A 278 12.91 53.49 10.59
CA ALA A 278 13.23 54.34 11.74
C ALA A 278 13.12 53.60 13.09
N LYS A 279 12.14 52.69 13.22
CA LYS A 279 11.96 51.86 14.42
C LYS A 279 13.05 50.80 14.58
N ALA A 280 13.54 50.23 13.48
CA ALA A 280 14.53 49.15 13.51
C ALA A 280 15.99 49.65 13.49
N PHE A 281 16.27 50.77 12.81
CA PHE A 281 17.60 51.37 12.69
C PHE A 281 17.66 52.69 13.48
N THR A 282 17.85 52.55 14.78
CA THR A 282 17.89 53.66 15.75
C THR A 282 19.25 54.37 15.77
N PRO A 283 19.34 55.62 16.25
CA PRO A 283 20.63 56.29 16.47
C PRO A 283 21.55 55.48 17.39
N ASP A 284 22.83 55.39 17.03
CA ASP A 284 23.86 54.75 17.84
C ASP A 284 24.60 55.80 18.67
N THR A 285 24.24 55.88 19.96
CA THR A 285 24.83 56.79 20.93
C THR A 285 26.17 56.30 21.49
N PHE A 286 26.56 55.05 21.20
CA PHE A 286 27.83 54.47 21.66
C PHE A 286 28.97 54.68 20.65
N ALA A 287 28.63 54.90 19.37
CA ALA A 287 29.60 55.17 18.33
C ALA A 287 30.13 56.62 18.38
N SER A 288 31.44 56.78 18.13
CA SER A 288 32.10 58.10 18.05
C SER A 288 31.79 58.87 16.77
N ARG A 289 31.20 58.20 15.76
CA ARG A 289 30.88 58.80 14.45
C ARG A 289 29.53 59.54 14.52
N PRO A 290 29.46 60.81 14.08
CA PRO A 290 28.19 61.54 13.99
C PRO A 290 27.19 60.81 13.09
N ASN A 291 25.92 60.77 13.50
CA ASN A 291 24.82 60.10 12.79
C ASN A 291 24.99 58.59 12.58
N ALA A 292 25.77 57.91 13.43
CA ALA A 292 25.82 56.46 13.46
C ALA A 292 24.44 55.87 13.81
N ARG A 293 24.18 54.66 13.30
CA ARG A 293 22.93 53.92 13.55
C ARG A 293 23.27 52.53 14.07
N LYS A 294 22.37 51.97 14.88
CA LYS A 294 22.37 50.59 15.33
C LYS A 294 21.03 49.94 14.98
N TYR A 295 21.09 48.69 14.53
CA TYR A 295 19.95 47.84 14.23
C TYR A 295 19.52 47.09 15.50
N ARG A 296 18.23 47.14 15.79
CA ARG A 296 17.56 46.39 16.85
C ARG A 296 17.20 45.00 16.31
N THR A 297 17.86 43.93 16.76
CA THR A 297 17.66 42.59 16.18
C THR A 297 16.36 41.94 16.61
N GLY A 298 15.83 42.33 17.78
CA GLY A 298 14.72 41.64 18.43
C GLY A 298 15.10 40.27 19.02
N ASP A 299 16.40 39.94 19.09
CA ASP A 299 16.92 38.75 19.75
C ASP A 299 17.35 39.08 21.19
N LEU A 300 17.03 38.19 22.14
CA LEU A 300 17.59 38.23 23.48
C LEU A 300 18.92 37.47 23.47
N ALA A 301 19.95 38.06 24.07
CA ALA A 301 21.28 37.49 24.10
C ALA A 301 22.01 37.84 25.41
N ARG A 302 23.12 37.15 25.66
CA ARG A 302 24.11 37.51 26.69
C ARG A 302 25.53 37.21 26.20
N ILE A 303 26.52 37.89 26.77
CA ILE A 303 27.93 37.51 26.66
C ILE A 303 28.28 36.61 27.83
N ILE A 304 28.81 35.42 27.56
CA ILE A 304 29.27 34.50 28.61
C ILE A 304 30.56 35.07 29.24
N PRO A 305 30.62 35.34 30.56
CA PRO A 305 31.74 36.05 31.17
C PRO A 305 33.10 35.39 30.99
N GLU A 306 33.22 34.07 31.23
CA GLU A 306 34.51 33.39 31.21
C GLU A 306 35.09 33.22 29.80
N SER A 307 34.23 33.12 28.78
CA SER A 307 34.61 32.77 27.41
C SER A 307 34.45 33.94 26.41
N GLY A 308 33.71 34.99 26.78
CA GLY A 308 33.40 36.12 25.90
C GLY A 308 32.47 35.75 24.72
N LEU A 309 31.87 34.57 24.74
CA LEU A 309 31.04 34.06 23.64
C LEU A 309 29.63 34.64 23.69
N LEU A 310 29.07 34.95 22.53
CA LEU A 310 27.68 35.38 22.37
C LEU A 310 26.75 34.17 22.41
N GLU A 311 25.80 34.19 23.33
CA GLU A 311 24.71 33.22 23.42
C GLU A 311 23.37 33.90 23.10
N ILE A 312 22.58 33.31 22.19
CA ILE A 312 21.22 33.75 21.90
C ILE A 312 20.26 33.00 22.83
N THR A 313 19.59 33.72 23.72
CA THR A 313 18.76 33.16 24.80
C THR A 313 17.26 33.22 24.49
N GLY A 314 16.85 33.94 23.43
CA GLY A 314 15.46 34.00 23.01
C GLY A 314 15.19 35.12 22.01
N ARG A 315 13.92 35.52 21.87
CA ARG A 315 13.50 36.69 21.09
C ARG A 315 12.59 37.60 21.91
N VAL A 316 12.77 38.90 21.74
CA VAL A 316 11.89 39.93 22.29
C VAL A 316 10.52 39.82 21.61
N GLY A 317 9.45 39.76 22.40
CA GLY A 317 8.08 39.75 21.87
C GLY A 317 7.63 38.45 21.16
N GLY A 318 8.32 37.32 21.36
CA GLY A 318 7.79 36.00 21.00
C GLY A 318 7.93 35.56 19.53
N MET A 319 8.76 36.20 18.71
CA MET A 319 9.02 35.77 17.32
C MET A 319 9.53 34.31 17.25
N ILE A 320 8.86 33.47 16.44
CA ILE A 320 9.09 32.03 16.29
C ILE A 320 10.03 31.75 15.12
N LYS A 321 11.03 30.87 15.30
CA LYS A 321 11.78 30.28 14.18
C LYS A 321 11.41 28.83 13.94
N ILE A 322 11.00 28.51 12.72
CA ILE A 322 10.72 27.14 12.26
C ILE A 322 11.45 26.90 10.94
N ARG A 323 12.36 25.92 10.93
CA ARG A 323 13.06 25.45 9.71
C ARG A 323 13.78 26.58 8.99
N GLY A 324 14.39 27.49 9.76
CA GLY A 324 15.09 28.69 9.27
C GLY A 324 14.21 29.92 8.96
N TYR A 325 12.88 29.80 8.92
CA TYR A 325 11.96 30.93 8.68
C TYR A 325 11.67 31.69 9.98
N SER A 326 11.67 33.04 9.90
CA SER A 326 11.26 33.91 11.02
C SER A 326 9.78 34.26 10.89
N ILE A 327 8.98 33.87 11.89
CA ILE A 327 7.53 34.03 11.94
C ILE A 327 7.19 34.93 13.13
N VAL A 328 6.43 35.99 12.87
CA VAL A 328 5.92 36.87 13.94
C VAL A 328 4.52 36.38 14.31
N PRO A 329 4.29 35.80 15.52
CA PRO A 329 3.00 35.23 15.90
C PRO A 329 1.85 36.21 15.73
N GLY A 330 2.03 37.47 16.14
CA GLY A 330 1.00 38.50 16.01
C GLY A 330 0.51 38.73 14.58
N THR A 331 1.35 38.51 13.56
CA THR A 331 0.91 38.56 12.15
C THR A 331 -0.04 37.41 11.81
N VAL A 332 0.27 36.22 12.31
CA VAL A 332 -0.54 35.01 12.10
C VAL A 332 -1.84 35.10 12.90
N GLU A 333 -1.76 35.49 14.17
CA GLU A 333 -2.90 35.69 15.07
C GLU A 333 -3.89 36.72 14.49
N LYS A 334 -3.37 37.85 14.00
CA LYS A 334 -4.19 38.89 13.35
C LYS A 334 -4.88 38.36 12.09
N ALA A 335 -4.16 37.64 11.23
CA ALA A 335 -4.76 37.06 10.03
C ALA A 335 -5.87 36.04 10.37
N ILE A 336 -5.74 35.30 11.47
CA ILE A 336 -6.78 34.38 11.95
C ILE A 336 -8.01 35.16 12.44
N VAL A 337 -7.81 36.15 13.31
CA VAL A 337 -8.92 36.96 13.88
C VAL A 337 -9.66 37.76 12.80
N ASP A 338 -8.94 38.31 11.81
CA ASP A 338 -9.53 39.14 10.76
C ASP A 338 -10.38 38.31 9.76
N ASN A 339 -10.10 37.01 9.58
CA ASN A 339 -10.72 36.19 8.53
C ASN A 339 -11.68 35.11 9.04
N PHE A 340 -11.65 34.77 10.33
CA PHE A 340 -12.51 33.75 10.93
C PHE A 340 -13.37 34.27 12.08
N ASP A 341 -14.39 33.50 12.47
CA ASP A 341 -15.25 33.71 13.66
C ASP A 341 -14.52 33.43 14.98
N VAL A 342 -13.33 34.03 15.13
CA VAL A 342 -12.44 33.90 16.28
C VAL A 342 -12.31 35.26 16.96
N SER A 343 -12.59 35.32 18.25
CA SER A 343 -12.49 36.54 19.07
C SER A 343 -11.05 36.80 19.52
N ASN A 344 -10.33 35.73 19.88
CA ASN A 344 -8.94 35.80 20.33
C ASN A 344 -8.12 34.61 19.78
N CYS A 345 -6.87 34.86 19.42
CA CYS A 345 -5.93 33.82 18.97
C CYS A 345 -4.54 34.00 19.61
N ALA A 346 -3.89 32.89 19.94
CA ALA A 346 -2.47 32.84 20.31
C ALA A 346 -1.76 31.77 19.47
N VAL A 347 -0.62 32.13 18.87
CA VAL A 347 0.18 31.23 18.03
C VAL A 347 1.51 30.92 18.68
N VAL A 348 1.81 29.63 18.85
CA VAL A 348 3.07 29.16 19.47
C VAL A 348 3.73 28.08 18.63
N ALA A 349 5.02 27.87 18.88
CA ALA A 349 5.73 26.71 18.36
C ALA A 349 5.59 25.53 19.33
N HIS A 350 5.29 24.34 18.81
CA HIS A 350 5.23 23.11 19.58
C HIS A 350 6.12 22.03 18.95
N GLY A 351 6.78 21.23 19.79
CA GLY A 351 7.72 20.18 19.38
C GLY A 351 9.18 20.64 19.25
N GLU A 352 10.08 19.69 18.99
CA GLU A 352 11.52 19.91 18.81
C GLU A 352 12.01 19.32 17.48
N GLY A 353 13.13 19.86 16.97
CA GLY A 353 13.75 19.36 15.73
C GLY A 353 12.77 19.27 14.55
N LEU A 354 12.62 18.08 13.98
CA LEU A 354 11.74 17.82 12.84
C LEU A 354 10.23 17.88 13.17
N GLU A 355 9.85 17.66 14.43
CA GLU A 355 8.46 17.73 14.90
C GLU A 355 8.01 19.17 15.23
N ARG A 356 8.93 20.15 15.15
CA ARG A 356 8.63 21.54 15.46
C ARG A 356 7.67 22.16 14.42
N GLN A 357 6.50 22.60 14.88
CA GLN A 357 5.41 23.13 14.05
C GLN A 357 4.65 24.27 14.74
N LEU A 358 3.87 25.05 13.97
CA LEU A 358 2.99 26.09 14.50
C LEU A 358 1.68 25.49 14.99
N VAL A 359 1.21 25.98 16.15
CA VAL A 359 -0.08 25.66 16.74
C VAL A 359 -0.84 26.95 17.01
N ALA A 360 -2.09 27.02 16.56
CA ALA A 360 -3.01 28.12 16.87
C ALA A 360 -4.00 27.70 17.96
N TYR A 361 -4.02 28.46 19.06
CA TYR A 361 -5.07 28.39 20.07
C TYR A 361 -6.08 29.48 19.78
N VAL A 362 -7.34 29.10 19.59
CA VAL A 362 -8.41 30.00 19.14
C VAL A 362 -9.56 30.00 20.13
N VAL A 363 -10.15 31.17 20.34
CA VAL A 363 -11.38 31.36 21.12
C VAL A 363 -12.49 31.76 20.14
N PRO A 364 -13.59 31.01 20.03
CA PRO A 364 -14.70 31.36 19.15
C PRO A 364 -15.31 32.73 19.49
N ASP A 365 -15.87 33.40 18.50
CA ASP A 365 -16.61 34.66 18.66
C ASP A 365 -18.12 34.38 18.70
N GLU A 366 -18.80 34.73 19.79
CA GLU A 366 -20.26 34.53 19.97
C GLU A 366 -21.10 35.72 19.45
N GLY A 367 -20.47 36.74 18.84
CA GLY A 367 -21.11 37.97 18.34
C GLY A 367 -21.58 37.93 16.86
N ASP A 368 -21.94 39.11 16.30
CA ASP A 368 -22.42 39.24 14.90
C ASP A 368 -21.27 38.97 13.90
N THR A 369 -21.45 37.94 13.07
CA THR A 369 -20.41 37.32 12.20
C THR A 369 -20.49 37.77 10.73
N ALA A 370 -21.24 38.83 10.42
CA ALA A 370 -21.41 39.31 9.05
C ALA A 370 -20.06 39.63 8.34
N GLY A 371 -19.61 38.71 7.48
CA GLY A 371 -18.42 38.86 6.62
C GLY A 371 -17.19 38.01 6.97
N ARG A 372 -17.20 37.22 8.05
CA ARG A 372 -16.09 36.32 8.45
C ARG A 372 -16.41 34.85 8.16
N THR A 373 -15.39 34.03 7.87
CA THR A 373 -15.55 32.60 7.53
C THR A 373 -15.64 31.76 8.80
N VAL A 374 -16.54 30.77 8.85
CA VAL A 374 -16.63 29.85 10.00
C VAL A 374 -15.38 28.95 10.06
N LEU A 375 -14.66 28.97 11.19
CA LEU A 375 -13.49 28.13 11.42
C LEU A 375 -13.94 26.68 11.71
N THR A 376 -13.62 25.76 10.80
CA THR A 376 -13.92 24.32 10.97
C THR A 376 -12.65 23.55 11.31
N ILE A 377 -12.58 22.90 12.46
CA ILE A 377 -11.45 22.08 12.89
C ILE A 377 -11.90 20.62 12.98
N ASP A 378 -11.13 19.70 12.42
CA ASP A 378 -11.41 18.26 12.46
C ASP A 378 -10.99 17.60 13.79
N ASP A 379 -11.38 16.34 13.97
CA ASP A 379 -11.10 15.55 15.19
C ASP A 379 -9.60 15.36 15.47
N ASN A 380 -8.71 15.61 14.50
CA ASN A 380 -7.27 15.52 14.67
C ASN A 380 -6.62 16.90 14.93
N GLY A 381 -7.42 17.95 15.08
CA GLY A 381 -6.96 19.31 15.30
C GLY A 381 -6.41 19.98 14.05
N HIS A 382 -6.79 19.54 12.84
CA HIS A 382 -6.45 20.21 11.59
C HIS A 382 -7.63 21.04 11.06
N SER A 383 -7.32 22.10 10.31
CA SER A 383 -8.35 22.90 9.63
C SER A 383 -7.96 23.14 8.15
N PRO A 384 -8.29 22.20 7.25
CA PRO A 384 -8.00 22.36 5.82
C PRO A 384 -8.70 23.59 5.21
N SER A 385 -9.93 23.88 5.63
CA SER A 385 -10.68 25.06 5.19
C SER A 385 -10.01 26.37 5.63
N ALA A 386 -9.49 26.45 6.86
CA ALA A 386 -8.78 27.64 7.31
C ALA A 386 -7.47 27.86 6.54
N ARG A 387 -6.76 26.79 6.20
CA ARG A 387 -5.53 26.88 5.39
C ARG A 387 -5.82 27.44 3.99
N GLN A 388 -6.92 27.05 3.35
CA GLN A 388 -7.29 27.58 2.02
C GLN A 388 -7.53 29.09 2.04
N VAL A 389 -8.19 29.59 3.09
CA VAL A 389 -8.42 31.03 3.27
C VAL A 389 -7.11 31.75 3.61
N LEU A 390 -6.30 31.21 4.53
CA LEU A 390 -5.06 31.88 4.97
C LEU A 390 -3.96 31.90 3.92
N VAL A 391 -3.99 31.05 2.89
CA VAL A 391 -2.97 31.01 1.84
C VAL A 391 -2.87 32.31 1.04
N SER A 392 -3.96 33.10 0.96
CA SER A 392 -3.95 34.44 0.35
C SER A 392 -3.46 35.55 1.30
N HIS A 393 -3.31 35.25 2.59
CA HIS A 393 -2.99 36.21 3.64
C HIS A 393 -1.63 35.98 4.32
N LEU A 394 -1.11 34.75 4.25
CA LEU A 394 0.10 34.30 4.92
C LEU A 394 0.94 33.41 4.01
N ALA A 395 2.26 33.44 4.17
CA ALA A 395 3.13 32.48 3.52
C ALA A 395 2.86 31.05 4.06
N HIS A 396 3.03 30.02 3.22
CA HIS A 396 2.73 28.62 3.60
C HIS A 396 3.36 28.15 4.93
N TYR A 397 4.57 28.62 5.26
CA TYR A 397 5.26 28.27 6.50
C TYR A 397 4.75 29.02 7.74
N MET A 398 3.94 30.08 7.56
CA MET A 398 3.30 30.86 8.63
C MET A 398 1.92 30.32 9.01
N ILE A 399 1.34 29.40 8.22
CA ILE A 399 0.00 28.86 8.47
C ILE A 399 0.10 27.74 9.52
N PRO A 400 -0.66 27.83 10.63
CA PRO A 400 -0.66 26.81 11.68
C PRO A 400 -0.98 25.42 11.15
N THR A 401 -0.26 24.41 11.68
CA THR A 401 -0.53 23.02 11.35
C THR A 401 -1.65 22.48 12.24
N LEU A 402 -1.56 22.74 13.55
CA LEU A 402 -2.55 22.29 14.54
C LEU A 402 -3.36 23.46 15.09
N TRP A 403 -4.62 23.17 15.41
CA TRP A 403 -5.62 24.11 15.88
C TRP A 403 -6.25 23.56 17.16
N VAL A 404 -6.33 24.40 18.19
CA VAL A 404 -6.88 24.03 19.50
C VAL A 404 -7.94 25.07 19.88
N VAL A 405 -9.17 24.62 20.08
CA VAL A 405 -10.26 25.49 20.53
C VAL A 405 -10.22 25.60 22.05
N LEU A 406 -10.24 26.82 22.57
CA LEU A 406 -10.33 27.12 23.99
C LEU A 406 -11.58 27.97 24.28
N HIS A 407 -12.12 27.84 25.49
CA HIS A 407 -13.16 28.75 25.98
C HIS A 407 -12.59 30.16 26.23
N SER A 408 -11.33 30.25 26.65
CA SER A 408 -10.61 31.52 26.85
C SER A 408 -9.11 31.28 26.80
N LEU A 409 -8.33 32.27 26.36
CA LEU A 409 -6.87 32.21 26.50
C LEU A 409 -6.47 32.35 27.97
N PRO A 410 -5.52 31.55 28.49
CA PRO A 410 -4.94 31.77 29.82
C PRO A 410 -4.32 33.15 29.88
N THR A 411 -4.51 33.89 30.97
CA THR A 411 -3.94 35.22 31.17
C THR A 411 -3.23 35.31 32.52
N HIS A 412 -2.22 36.17 32.62
CA HIS A 412 -1.56 36.47 33.89
C HIS A 412 -2.49 37.31 34.79
N GLU A 413 -2.71 36.85 36.03
CA GLU A 413 -3.65 37.44 37.01
C GLU A 413 -3.48 38.96 37.23
N VAL A 414 -2.25 39.48 37.07
CA VAL A 414 -1.92 40.90 37.35
C VAL A 414 -1.86 41.77 36.08
N SER A 415 -1.45 41.20 34.94
CA SER A 415 -1.19 42.00 33.72
C SER A 415 -2.26 41.87 32.62
N GLY A 416 -3.15 40.88 32.72
CA GLY A 416 -4.16 40.59 31.69
C GLY A 416 -3.59 40.12 30.35
N LYS A 417 -2.26 40.01 30.20
CA LYS A 417 -1.61 39.47 29.01
C LYS A 417 -1.76 37.96 28.94
N VAL A 418 -1.85 37.42 27.72
CA VAL A 418 -1.91 35.98 27.48
C VAL A 418 -0.70 35.28 28.09
N ASP A 419 -0.95 34.30 28.95
CA ASP A 419 0.06 33.46 29.57
C ASP A 419 0.34 32.25 28.68
N LEU A 420 1.27 32.42 27.74
CA LEU A 420 1.66 31.39 26.78
C LEU A 420 2.24 30.12 27.45
N LYS A 421 2.71 30.21 28.71
CA LYS A 421 3.26 29.05 29.44
C LYS A 421 2.18 28.11 29.96
N ASN A 422 0.98 28.64 30.20
CA ASN A 422 -0.17 27.89 30.71
C ASN A 422 -1.13 27.41 29.62
N LEU A 423 -0.74 27.54 28.34
CA LEU A 423 -1.50 26.95 27.24
C LEU A 423 -1.49 25.40 27.36
N PRO A 424 -2.64 24.73 27.19
CA PRO A 424 -2.72 23.28 27.34
C PRO A 424 -1.93 22.57 26.25
N ASN A 425 -1.39 21.38 26.55
CA ASN A 425 -0.67 20.60 25.55
C ASN A 425 -1.59 20.28 24.35
N PRO A 426 -1.20 20.57 23.10
CA PRO A 426 -2.10 20.51 21.95
C PRO A 426 -2.55 19.09 21.65
N ARG A 427 -1.66 18.08 21.76
CA ARG A 427 -2.05 16.67 21.55
C ARG A 427 -3.01 16.17 22.64
N ALA A 428 -2.81 16.57 23.90
CA ALA A 428 -3.71 16.20 24.99
C ALA A 428 -5.07 16.91 24.90
N ALA A 429 -5.09 18.18 24.49
CA ALA A 429 -6.31 18.97 24.29
C ALA A 429 -7.14 18.43 23.11
N ILE A 430 -6.48 18.08 22.00
CA ILE A 430 -7.11 17.42 20.84
C ILE A 430 -7.62 16.02 21.24
N ALA A 431 -6.83 15.22 21.97
CA ALA A 431 -7.24 13.90 22.42
C ALA A 431 -8.42 13.92 23.42
N ALA A 432 -8.50 14.96 24.27
CA ALA A 432 -9.61 15.16 25.20
C ALA A 432 -10.92 15.54 24.48
N ALA A 433 -10.82 16.21 23.33
CA ALA A 433 -11.96 16.54 22.47
C ALA A 433 -12.43 15.34 21.61
N SER A 434 -11.52 14.45 21.21
CA SER A 434 -11.78 13.46 20.15
C SER A 434 -11.74 11.99 20.58
N GLY A 435 -11.54 11.68 21.87
CA GLY A 435 -11.75 10.35 22.46
C GLY A 435 -10.95 9.17 21.87
N THR A 436 -9.90 9.39 21.08
CA THR A 436 -9.27 8.33 20.28
C THR A 436 -7.75 8.20 20.53
N HIS A 437 -7.32 6.99 20.91
CA HIS A 437 -5.94 6.53 20.86
C HIS A 437 -5.80 5.55 19.70
N SER A 438 -5.17 5.95 18.59
CA SER A 438 -4.92 5.05 17.46
C SER A 438 -3.52 5.25 16.89
N ARG A 439 -2.60 4.33 17.22
CA ARG A 439 -1.39 4.08 16.43
C ARG A 439 -1.80 3.29 15.19
N ALA A 440 -1.62 3.86 14.00
CA ALA A 440 -1.89 3.18 12.75
C ALA A 440 -0.99 1.93 12.61
N ARG A 441 -1.62 0.75 12.49
CA ARG A 441 -0.95 -0.48 12.03
C ARG A 441 -0.89 -0.47 10.51
N SER A 442 0.29 -0.74 9.95
CA SER A 442 0.51 -0.85 8.50
C SER A 442 -0.30 -2.00 7.89
N PRO A 443 -1.21 -1.74 6.95
CA PRO A 443 -1.79 -2.77 6.08
C PRO A 443 -0.85 -3.05 4.89
N ALA A 444 -0.99 -4.22 4.27
CA ALA A 444 -0.24 -4.58 3.06
C ALA A 444 -0.57 -3.63 1.88
N PRO A 445 0.43 -3.12 1.14
CA PRO A 445 0.21 -2.24 -0.01
C PRO A 445 -0.36 -2.97 -1.22
N ASP A 446 -1.29 -2.33 -1.91
CA ASP A 446 -1.77 -2.68 -3.26
C ASP A 446 -0.70 -2.28 -4.30
N GLU A 447 -0.37 -3.17 -5.25
CA GLU A 447 0.65 -2.96 -6.29
C GLU A 447 0.20 -2.02 -7.41
N THR A 448 -1.10 -1.68 -7.48
CA THR A 448 -1.59 -0.74 -8.48
C THR A 448 -1.42 0.71 -8.00
N VAL A 449 -0.84 1.56 -8.86
CA VAL A 449 -0.77 3.02 -8.60
C VAL A 449 -2.21 3.56 -8.62
N ASN A 450 -2.80 3.72 -7.44
CA ASN A 450 -4.19 4.11 -7.27
C ASN A 450 -4.35 4.98 -6.02
N LEU A 451 -5.54 5.54 -5.80
CA LEU A 451 -5.79 6.43 -4.66
C LEU A 451 -5.53 5.74 -3.31
N LYS A 452 -5.85 4.45 -3.18
CA LYS A 452 -5.69 3.68 -1.95
C LYS A 452 -4.22 3.40 -1.63
N SER A 453 -3.42 3.00 -2.61
CA SER A 453 -1.98 2.75 -2.41
C SER A 453 -1.22 4.04 -2.08
N ILE A 454 -1.50 5.14 -2.79
CA ILE A 454 -0.89 6.43 -2.46
C ILE A 454 -1.37 6.96 -1.10
N ALA A 455 -2.65 6.77 -0.73
CA ALA A 455 -3.17 7.18 0.59
C ALA A 455 -2.53 6.40 1.74
N GLN A 456 -2.25 5.12 1.55
CA GLN A 456 -1.48 4.32 2.53
C GLN A 456 -0.07 4.88 2.72
N LEU A 457 0.60 5.28 1.64
CA LEU A 457 1.93 5.88 1.70
C LEU A 457 1.92 7.26 2.35
N TRP A 458 0.90 8.09 2.08
CA TRP A 458 0.65 9.33 2.80
C TRP A 458 0.47 9.08 4.29
N ALA A 459 -0.38 8.12 4.66
CA ALA A 459 -0.67 7.79 6.04
C ALA A 459 0.59 7.38 6.82
N LEU A 460 1.50 6.63 6.17
CA LEU A 460 2.79 6.28 6.74
C LEU A 460 3.72 7.49 6.92
N SER A 461 3.78 8.40 5.94
CA SER A 461 4.62 9.62 6.03
C SER A 461 4.05 10.65 7.01
N LEU A 462 2.73 10.77 7.11
CA LEU A 462 2.03 11.70 7.99
C LEU A 462 1.74 11.12 9.38
N ASN A 463 2.03 9.83 9.60
CA ASN A 463 1.70 9.08 10.81
C ASN A 463 0.21 9.18 11.21
N THR A 464 -0.68 8.98 10.22
CA THR A 464 -2.14 9.04 10.38
C THR A 464 -2.82 7.75 9.87
N ASN A 465 -4.16 7.67 9.94
CA ASN A 465 -4.92 6.53 9.43
C ASN A 465 -5.16 6.67 7.90
N PRO A 466 -4.95 5.61 7.08
CA PRO A 466 -5.23 5.63 5.64
C PRO A 466 -6.66 6.05 5.27
N ASN A 467 -7.66 5.72 6.10
CA ASN A 467 -9.05 6.11 5.86
C ASN A 467 -9.24 7.62 5.98
N THR A 468 -8.56 8.26 6.94
CA THR A 468 -8.56 9.74 7.09
C THR A 468 -8.02 10.41 5.83
N VAL A 469 -6.96 9.86 5.24
CA VAL A 469 -6.41 10.38 3.97
C VAL A 469 -7.37 10.13 2.80
N LEU A 470 -8.05 8.99 2.74
CA LEU A 470 -8.98 8.68 1.65
C LEU A 470 -10.27 9.51 1.70
N GLU A 471 -10.79 9.77 2.90
CA GLU A 471 -11.99 10.58 3.13
C GLU A 471 -11.72 12.06 2.85
N ALA A 472 -10.60 12.59 3.37
CA ALA A 472 -10.22 13.99 3.17
C ALA A 472 -9.61 14.25 1.77
N GLY A 473 -8.87 13.29 1.22
CA GLY A 473 -7.96 13.44 0.07
C GLY A 473 -8.60 13.82 -1.27
N LYS A 474 -9.93 13.84 -1.37
CA LYS A 474 -10.62 14.44 -2.53
C LYS A 474 -10.54 15.96 -2.54
N ASN A 475 -10.47 16.60 -1.36
CA ASN A 475 -10.59 18.05 -1.20
C ASN A 475 -9.38 18.70 -0.51
N VAL A 476 -8.40 17.91 -0.05
CA VAL A 476 -7.26 18.42 0.73
C VAL A 476 -5.92 17.99 0.12
N SER A 477 -4.90 18.83 0.33
CA SER A 477 -3.52 18.61 -0.06
C SER A 477 -2.72 17.87 1.03
N PHE A 478 -1.55 17.34 0.67
CA PHE A 478 -0.58 16.71 1.58
C PHE A 478 -0.17 17.66 2.71
N PHE A 479 -0.08 18.96 2.39
CA PHE A 479 0.29 19.99 3.35
C PHE A 479 -0.86 20.35 4.31
N ASP A 480 -2.11 20.11 3.90
CA ASP A 480 -3.28 20.40 4.73
C ASP A 480 -3.40 19.41 5.90
N LEU A 481 -2.87 18.20 5.72
CA LEU A 481 -2.83 17.13 6.72
C LEU A 481 -1.52 17.10 7.52
N GLY A 482 -0.77 18.20 7.54
CA GLY A 482 0.48 18.32 8.31
C GLY A 482 1.77 17.91 7.58
N GLY A 483 1.68 17.61 6.28
CA GLY A 483 2.84 17.37 5.44
C GLY A 483 3.71 18.62 5.27
N HIS A 484 4.99 18.41 4.98
CA HIS A 484 5.95 19.47 4.63
C HIS A 484 7.04 18.92 3.71
N SER A 485 7.93 19.78 3.21
CA SER A 485 8.94 19.43 2.20
C SER A 485 9.75 18.16 2.54
N LEU A 486 10.22 18.02 3.79
CA LEU A 486 10.93 16.81 4.22
C LEU A 486 10.04 15.56 4.29
N LEU A 487 8.79 15.67 4.74
CA LEU A 487 7.84 14.54 4.70
C LEU A 487 7.43 14.19 3.27
N LEU A 488 7.40 15.18 2.38
CA LEU A 488 7.12 14.98 0.97
C LEU A 488 8.30 14.30 0.25
N ALA A 489 9.54 14.62 0.62
CA ALA A 489 10.73 13.92 0.15
C ALA A 489 10.77 12.46 0.66
N ASP A 490 10.40 12.23 1.93
CA ASP A 490 10.22 10.89 2.48
C ASP A 490 9.11 10.13 1.73
N LEU A 491 7.97 10.79 1.43
CA LEU A 491 6.89 10.21 0.63
C LEU A 491 7.35 9.85 -0.78
N ALA A 492 8.03 10.75 -1.50
CA ALA A 492 8.57 10.49 -2.84
C ALA A 492 9.48 9.26 -2.86
N THR A 493 10.36 9.16 -1.86
CA THR A 493 11.25 8.01 -1.66
C THR A 493 10.45 6.73 -1.40
N ARG A 494 9.42 6.79 -0.54
CA ARG A 494 8.56 5.64 -0.24
C ARG A 494 7.78 5.18 -1.45
N ILE A 495 7.21 6.10 -2.24
CA ILE A 495 6.51 5.78 -3.48
C ILE A 495 7.48 5.07 -4.44
N SER A 496 8.64 5.65 -4.70
CA SER A 496 9.67 5.07 -5.58
C SER A 496 10.12 3.67 -5.10
N LYS A 497 10.29 3.46 -3.79
CA LYS A 497 10.70 2.16 -3.21
C LYS A 497 9.59 1.12 -3.08
N THR A 498 8.34 1.54 -2.96
CA THR A 498 7.20 0.64 -2.68
C THR A 498 6.51 0.22 -3.96
N LEU A 499 6.44 1.11 -4.95
CA LEU A 499 5.78 0.85 -6.23
C LEU A 499 6.75 0.43 -7.35
N GLY A 500 8.07 0.47 -7.09
CA GLY A 500 9.12 -0.24 -7.85
C GLY A 500 9.58 0.45 -9.14
N GLY A 501 10.85 0.23 -9.55
CA GLY A 501 11.40 0.49 -10.88
C GLY A 501 11.73 1.93 -11.30
N PHE A 502 11.11 2.96 -10.71
CA PHE A 502 11.26 4.34 -11.21
C PHE A 502 11.33 5.40 -10.11
N THR A 503 11.97 6.52 -10.41
CA THR A 503 12.09 7.67 -9.49
C THR A 503 10.90 8.60 -9.66
N VAL A 504 10.21 8.91 -8.56
CA VAL A 504 9.15 9.92 -8.55
C VAL A 504 9.75 11.32 -8.30
N PRO A 505 9.55 12.29 -9.21
CA PRO A 505 10.10 13.64 -9.04
C PRO A 505 9.44 14.39 -7.88
N LEU A 506 10.25 14.85 -6.92
CA LEU A 506 9.76 15.62 -5.76
C LEU A 506 9.10 16.95 -6.19
N GLY A 507 9.65 17.61 -7.21
CA GLY A 507 9.10 18.86 -7.73
C GLY A 507 7.66 18.70 -8.25
N ASP A 508 7.38 17.60 -8.94
CA ASP A 508 6.06 17.32 -9.51
C ASP A 508 5.03 16.98 -8.43
N LEU A 509 5.44 16.27 -7.38
CA LEU A 509 4.62 16.03 -6.19
C LEU A 509 4.31 17.36 -5.47
N ALA A 510 5.32 18.20 -5.27
CA ALA A 510 5.12 19.51 -4.64
C ALA A 510 4.20 20.42 -5.46
N GLY A 511 4.27 20.34 -6.80
CA GLY A 511 3.40 21.08 -7.71
C GLY A 511 1.97 20.53 -7.81
N ASN A 512 1.74 19.26 -7.49
CA ASN A 512 0.43 18.62 -7.51
C ASN A 512 0.10 17.98 -6.15
N PRO A 513 0.00 18.75 -5.06
CA PRO A 513 0.05 18.21 -3.69
C PRO A 513 -1.22 17.50 -3.24
N THR A 514 -2.16 17.16 -4.12
CA THR A 514 -3.38 16.42 -3.79
C THR A 514 -3.17 14.92 -3.94
N LEU A 515 -4.02 14.11 -3.31
CA LEU A 515 -3.93 12.66 -3.40
C LEU A 515 -4.03 12.17 -4.87
N ALA A 516 -5.00 12.72 -5.63
CA ALA A 516 -5.15 12.45 -7.05
C ALA A 516 -3.97 12.98 -7.89
N GLY A 517 -3.43 14.15 -7.51
CA GLY A 517 -2.23 14.73 -8.11
C GLY A 517 -1.02 13.81 -7.97
N HIS A 518 -0.76 13.30 -6.77
CA HIS A 518 0.32 12.35 -6.50
C HIS A 518 0.13 11.01 -7.23
N VAL A 519 -1.10 10.50 -7.37
CA VAL A 519 -1.38 9.32 -8.23
C VAL A 519 -0.94 9.61 -9.67
N ARG A 520 -1.35 10.76 -10.24
CA ARG A 520 -1.01 11.14 -11.62
C ARG A 520 0.50 11.32 -11.81
N VAL A 521 1.17 12.01 -10.89
CA VAL A 521 2.63 12.20 -10.93
C VAL A 521 3.35 10.86 -10.89
N THR A 522 2.89 9.94 -10.04
CA THR A 522 3.46 8.60 -9.93
C THR A 522 3.25 7.78 -11.21
N LEU A 523 2.06 7.85 -11.82
CA LEU A 523 1.79 7.21 -13.12
C LEU A 523 2.69 7.77 -14.22
N ASN A 524 2.81 9.09 -14.32
CA ASN A 524 3.66 9.73 -15.32
C ASN A 524 5.14 9.35 -15.17
N ALA A 525 5.64 9.30 -13.93
CA ALA A 525 7.02 8.89 -13.64
C ALA A 525 7.28 7.43 -14.05
N ARG A 526 6.33 6.53 -13.77
CA ARG A 526 6.37 5.13 -14.20
C ARG A 526 6.39 5.01 -15.72
N ASP A 527 5.45 5.67 -16.38
CA ASP A 527 5.25 5.55 -17.81
C ASP A 527 6.44 6.17 -18.57
N GLY A 528 7.02 7.26 -18.07
CA GLY A 528 8.26 7.85 -18.57
C GLY A 528 9.47 6.93 -18.43
N HIS A 529 9.62 6.26 -17.28
CA HIS A 529 10.68 5.26 -17.10
C HIS A 529 10.52 4.06 -18.05
N ASN A 530 9.30 3.52 -18.16
CA ASN A 530 9.00 2.41 -19.07
C ASN A 530 9.32 2.78 -20.53
N ALA A 531 8.98 4.00 -20.96
CA ALA A 531 9.30 4.49 -22.29
C ALA A 531 10.81 4.61 -22.53
N ALA A 532 11.57 5.09 -21.54
CA ALA A 532 13.03 5.20 -21.63
C ALA A 532 13.71 3.82 -21.74
N VAL A 533 13.28 2.84 -20.94
CA VAL A 533 13.79 1.46 -21.02
C VAL A 533 13.42 0.81 -22.35
N GLN A 534 12.20 1.02 -22.84
CA GLN A 534 11.76 0.47 -24.13
C GLN A 534 12.56 1.05 -25.31
N ALA A 535 12.97 2.32 -25.23
CA ALA A 535 13.77 2.97 -26.27
C ALA A 535 15.19 2.41 -26.42
N ASP A 536 15.75 1.82 -25.36
CA ASP A 536 17.10 1.21 -25.34
C ASP A 536 17.07 -0.28 -24.95
N LEU A 537 15.96 -0.96 -25.28
CA LEU A 537 15.72 -2.35 -24.87
C LEU A 537 16.87 -3.30 -25.24
N PRO A 538 17.50 -3.26 -26.44
CA PRO A 538 18.61 -4.15 -26.76
C PRO A 538 19.81 -4.04 -25.82
N THR A 539 20.12 -2.83 -25.35
CA THR A 539 21.23 -2.59 -24.40
C THR A 539 20.86 -3.13 -23.01
N VAL A 540 19.61 -2.89 -22.58
CA VAL A 540 19.09 -3.39 -21.30
C VAL A 540 19.07 -4.92 -21.27
N LEU A 541 18.56 -5.57 -22.33
CA LEU A 541 18.55 -7.03 -22.43
C LEU A 541 19.97 -7.61 -22.35
N ARG A 542 20.96 -6.97 -23.00
CA ARG A 542 22.35 -7.44 -22.97
C ARG A 542 22.94 -7.37 -21.57
N ALA A 543 22.68 -6.29 -20.83
CA ALA A 543 23.09 -6.17 -19.43
C ALA A 543 22.34 -7.18 -18.52
N ASP A 544 21.11 -7.55 -18.88
CA ASP A 544 20.26 -8.39 -18.05
C ASP A 544 20.47 -9.89 -18.18
N ILE A 545 21.09 -10.36 -19.28
CA ILE A 545 21.43 -11.78 -19.46
C ILE A 545 22.76 -12.17 -18.78
N GLU A 546 23.56 -11.20 -18.34
CA GLU A 546 24.84 -11.47 -17.70
C GLU A 546 24.67 -11.72 -16.20
N LEU A 547 25.28 -12.82 -15.71
CA LEU A 547 25.48 -13.06 -14.29
C LEU A 547 26.78 -12.41 -13.84
N ALA A 548 26.73 -11.65 -12.73
CA ALA A 548 27.89 -10.98 -12.19
C ALA A 548 28.98 -11.98 -11.70
N PRO A 549 30.25 -11.57 -11.57
CA PRO A 549 31.36 -12.49 -11.24
C PRO A 549 31.24 -13.23 -9.90
N GLU A 550 30.43 -12.72 -8.96
CA GLU A 550 30.15 -13.37 -7.67
C GLU A 550 29.27 -14.62 -7.79
N PHE A 551 28.59 -14.83 -8.91
CA PHE A 551 27.82 -16.05 -9.19
C PHE A 551 28.79 -17.16 -9.63
N LYS A 552 29.41 -17.80 -8.64
CA LYS A 552 30.37 -18.90 -8.81
C LYS A 552 30.23 -19.90 -7.68
N LEU A 553 30.60 -21.15 -7.96
CA LEU A 553 30.73 -22.19 -6.95
C LEU A 553 32.00 -21.96 -6.11
N ASP A 554 31.98 -22.41 -4.85
CA ASP A 554 33.16 -22.37 -3.97
C ASP A 554 34.28 -23.32 -4.44
N SER A 555 33.90 -24.39 -5.14
CA SER A 555 34.80 -25.37 -5.75
C SER A 555 34.77 -25.26 -7.29
N PRO A 556 35.89 -25.49 -7.99
CA PRO A 556 35.91 -25.55 -9.46
C PRO A 556 35.25 -26.81 -10.03
N GLU A 557 34.97 -27.83 -9.21
CA GLU A 557 34.28 -29.06 -9.64
C GLU A 557 32.76 -28.82 -9.76
N PRO A 558 32.08 -29.34 -10.81
CA PRO A 558 30.63 -29.26 -10.94
C PRO A 558 29.91 -29.89 -9.75
N VAL A 559 28.83 -29.26 -9.29
CA VAL A 559 27.99 -29.82 -8.23
C VAL A 559 27.18 -30.99 -8.79
N ALA A 560 27.20 -32.13 -8.09
CA ALA A 560 26.36 -33.27 -8.44
C ALA A 560 24.88 -32.90 -8.28
N ALA A 561 24.08 -33.19 -9.31
CA ALA A 561 22.66 -32.85 -9.27
C ALA A 561 21.88 -33.73 -8.28
N CYS A 562 20.93 -33.12 -7.58
CA CYS A 562 20.05 -33.78 -6.60
C CYS A 562 18.67 -34.04 -7.22
N PRO A 563 18.28 -35.31 -7.48
CA PRO A 563 16.94 -35.64 -7.95
C PRO A 563 15.85 -35.23 -6.94
N LEU A 564 14.69 -34.79 -7.42
CA LEU A 564 13.55 -34.42 -6.56
C LEU A 564 13.17 -35.53 -5.55
N SER A 565 13.24 -36.78 -5.96
CA SER A 565 12.97 -37.96 -5.12
C SER A 565 13.96 -38.16 -3.97
N GLN A 566 15.16 -37.57 -4.06
CA GLN A 566 16.22 -37.67 -3.05
C GLN A 566 16.37 -36.39 -2.21
N ALA A 567 15.73 -35.29 -2.61
CA ALA A 567 15.77 -34.02 -1.90
C ALA A 567 15.16 -34.15 -0.49
N LYS A 568 15.78 -33.52 0.51
CA LYS A 568 15.22 -33.37 1.86
C LYS A 568 14.41 -32.09 1.97
N THR A 569 14.84 -31.03 1.30
CA THR A 569 14.13 -29.75 1.25
C THR A 569 14.03 -29.25 -0.19
N ILE A 570 12.81 -28.91 -0.59
CA ILE A 570 12.52 -28.32 -1.90
C ILE A 570 12.02 -26.89 -1.71
N LEU A 571 12.66 -25.91 -2.33
CA LEU A 571 12.16 -24.53 -2.41
C LEU A 571 11.26 -24.40 -3.63
N LEU A 572 9.95 -24.21 -3.42
CA LEU A 572 8.98 -23.96 -4.47
C LEU A 572 8.60 -22.47 -4.49
N THR A 573 8.90 -21.79 -5.59
CA THR A 573 8.37 -20.45 -5.86
C THR A 573 7.08 -20.55 -6.68
N GLY A 574 6.13 -19.62 -6.48
CA GLY A 574 4.92 -19.56 -7.31
C GLY A 574 3.81 -20.52 -6.88
N ALA A 575 3.87 -21.08 -5.67
CA ALA A 575 2.91 -22.04 -5.13
C ALA A 575 1.45 -21.53 -5.06
N THR A 576 1.23 -20.22 -5.11
CA THR A 576 -0.11 -19.60 -5.17
C THR A 576 -0.59 -19.33 -6.60
N GLY A 577 0.15 -19.73 -7.62
CA GLY A 577 -0.27 -19.67 -9.01
C GLY A 577 -1.06 -20.91 -9.44
N PHE A 578 -1.60 -20.89 -10.66
CA PHE A 578 -2.37 -22.00 -11.23
C PHE A 578 -1.54 -23.28 -11.33
N LEU A 579 -0.45 -23.26 -12.11
CA LEU A 579 0.49 -24.40 -12.20
C LEU A 579 1.13 -24.73 -10.85
N GLY A 580 1.55 -23.71 -10.10
CA GLY A 580 2.24 -23.89 -8.82
C GLY A 580 1.42 -24.65 -7.77
N GLY A 581 0.09 -24.52 -7.78
CA GLY A 581 -0.79 -25.28 -6.89
C GLY A 581 -0.81 -26.78 -7.20
N PHE A 582 -0.92 -27.15 -8.49
CA PHE A 582 -0.85 -28.56 -8.91
C PHE A 582 0.55 -29.14 -8.75
N LEU A 583 1.58 -28.35 -9.05
CA LEU A 583 2.97 -28.73 -8.84
C LEU A 583 3.27 -29.00 -7.37
N LEU A 584 2.78 -28.18 -6.43
CA LEU A 584 2.92 -28.43 -5.00
C LEU A 584 2.26 -29.76 -4.59
N HIS A 585 1.06 -30.04 -5.11
CA HIS A 585 0.35 -31.30 -4.88
C HIS A 585 1.14 -32.51 -5.39
N ASP A 586 1.67 -32.44 -6.60
CA ASP A 586 2.45 -33.53 -7.19
C ASP A 586 3.81 -33.71 -6.50
N LEU A 587 4.48 -32.63 -6.09
CA LEU A 587 5.69 -32.70 -5.27
C LEU A 587 5.42 -33.39 -3.93
N PHE A 588 4.28 -33.12 -3.30
CA PHE A 588 3.91 -33.78 -2.05
C PHE A 588 3.68 -35.28 -2.23
N LYS A 589 3.03 -35.69 -3.32
CA LYS A 589 2.75 -37.10 -3.64
C LYS A 589 3.99 -37.90 -4.05
N ASN A 590 4.95 -37.27 -4.71
CA ASN A 590 6.08 -37.96 -5.34
C ASN A 590 7.42 -37.79 -4.61
N THR A 591 7.46 -37.03 -3.52
CA THR A 591 8.67 -36.83 -2.71
C THR A 591 8.35 -37.04 -1.24
N SER A 592 9.37 -37.25 -0.40
CA SER A 592 9.29 -37.19 1.06
C SER A 592 9.81 -35.87 1.64
N ALA A 593 10.29 -34.96 0.79
CA ALA A 593 10.90 -33.69 1.16
C ALA A 593 9.97 -32.76 1.96
N ARG A 594 10.55 -31.89 2.80
CA ARG A 594 9.88 -30.67 3.26
C ARG A 594 9.84 -29.66 2.12
N ILE A 595 8.69 -29.05 1.86
CA ILE A 595 8.50 -28.10 0.77
C ILE A 595 8.38 -26.70 1.35
N VAL A 596 9.35 -25.85 1.06
CA VAL A 596 9.35 -24.44 1.42
C VAL A 596 8.64 -23.66 0.33
N CYS A 597 7.45 -23.14 0.61
CA CYS A 597 6.67 -22.35 -0.33
C CYS A 597 6.96 -20.87 -0.14
N LEU A 598 7.62 -20.25 -1.11
CA LEU A 598 7.83 -18.81 -1.13
C LEU A 598 6.54 -18.10 -1.54
N ILE A 599 5.97 -17.30 -0.64
CA ILE A 599 4.72 -16.56 -0.86
C ILE A 599 5.04 -15.07 -0.94
N ARG A 600 4.62 -14.42 -2.04
CA ARG A 600 4.93 -13.01 -2.34
C ARG A 600 4.31 -12.03 -1.33
N PHE A 601 5.12 -11.22 -0.65
CA PHE A 601 4.72 -10.10 0.21
C PHE A 601 5.61 -8.88 -0.07
N ASN A 602 5.04 -7.67 -0.15
CA ASN A 602 5.81 -6.47 -0.55
C ASN A 602 6.88 -6.04 0.47
N ALA A 603 6.59 -6.20 1.76
CA ALA A 603 7.52 -6.01 2.87
C ALA A 603 7.32 -7.18 3.85
N PRO A 604 8.00 -8.32 3.64
CA PRO A 604 7.78 -9.51 4.45
C PRO A 604 8.26 -9.28 5.89
N TYR A 605 7.38 -9.46 6.86
CA TYR A 605 7.72 -9.49 8.29
C TYR A 605 7.47 -10.88 8.88
N ARG A 606 8.12 -11.20 10.01
CA ARG A 606 7.99 -12.50 10.69
C ARG A 606 6.53 -12.84 11.06
N THR A 607 5.67 -11.82 11.27
CA THR A 607 4.25 -11.98 11.61
C THR A 607 3.37 -12.44 10.45
N ASP A 608 3.87 -12.42 9.21
CA ASP A 608 3.05 -12.65 8.01
C ASP A 608 2.85 -14.12 7.64
N ARG A 609 3.50 -15.06 8.36
CA ARG A 609 3.41 -16.51 8.07
C ARG A 609 1.97 -17.04 8.06
N SER A 610 1.12 -16.61 9.00
CA SER A 610 -0.28 -17.03 9.05
C SER A 610 -1.07 -16.54 7.83
N ALA A 611 -0.82 -15.32 7.38
CA ALA A 611 -1.44 -14.77 6.17
C ALA A 611 -0.94 -15.48 4.91
N ALA A 612 0.35 -15.83 4.86
CA ALA A 612 0.93 -16.62 3.78
C ALA A 612 0.30 -18.02 3.68
N MET A 613 0.15 -18.72 4.81
CA MET A 613 -0.55 -20.01 4.88
C MET A 613 -2.01 -19.90 4.43
N ALA A 614 -2.72 -18.87 4.88
CA ALA A 614 -4.11 -18.65 4.47
C ALA A 614 -4.26 -18.45 2.96
N ARG A 615 -3.33 -17.73 2.31
CA ARG A 615 -3.30 -17.54 0.86
C ARG A 615 -3.02 -18.83 0.10
N LEU A 616 -2.01 -19.60 0.54
CA LEU A 616 -1.68 -20.88 -0.06
C LEU A 616 -2.87 -21.86 0.04
N ARG A 617 -3.41 -22.01 1.25
CA ARG A 617 -4.55 -22.89 1.52
C ARG A 617 -5.76 -22.53 0.68
N ARG A 618 -6.10 -21.24 0.59
CA ARG A 618 -7.22 -20.77 -0.24
C ARG A 618 -7.02 -21.17 -1.71
N ASN A 619 -5.85 -20.89 -2.28
CA ASN A 619 -5.55 -21.25 -3.66
C ASN A 619 -5.70 -22.76 -3.90
N MET A 620 -5.12 -23.60 -3.04
CA MET A 620 -5.20 -25.05 -3.20
C MET A 620 -6.62 -25.61 -3.02
N LEU A 621 -7.43 -25.01 -2.13
CA LEU A 621 -8.85 -25.33 -1.99
C LEU A 621 -9.63 -24.96 -3.25
N ASP A 622 -9.40 -23.76 -3.80
CA ASP A 622 -10.05 -23.29 -5.03
C ASP A 622 -9.69 -24.14 -6.25
N LEU A 623 -8.49 -24.72 -6.27
CA LEU A 623 -8.01 -25.66 -7.29
C LEU A 623 -8.50 -27.10 -7.05
N GLY A 624 -9.00 -27.43 -5.86
CA GLY A 624 -9.49 -28.76 -5.49
C GLY A 624 -8.39 -29.77 -5.12
N VAL A 625 -7.21 -29.31 -4.70
CA VAL A 625 -6.02 -30.16 -4.44
C VAL A 625 -5.46 -30.04 -3.02
N TRP A 626 -6.18 -29.39 -2.09
CA TRP A 626 -5.75 -29.29 -0.70
C TRP A 626 -5.95 -30.60 0.07
N ASP A 627 -4.89 -31.07 0.74
CA ASP A 627 -4.93 -32.19 1.70
C ASP A 627 -4.33 -31.74 3.04
N HIS A 628 -5.01 -32.06 4.15
CA HIS A 628 -4.55 -31.71 5.49
C HIS A 628 -3.21 -32.37 5.86
N ALA A 629 -2.89 -33.54 5.32
CA ALA A 629 -1.60 -34.20 5.53
C ALA A 629 -0.41 -33.37 5.01
N MET A 630 -0.66 -32.40 4.11
CA MET A 630 0.38 -31.53 3.58
C MET A 630 0.99 -30.59 4.62
N LEU A 631 0.26 -30.28 5.70
CA LEU A 631 0.73 -29.35 6.75
C LEU A 631 1.99 -29.84 7.47
N ASP A 632 2.22 -31.15 7.52
CA ASP A 632 3.37 -31.72 8.22
C ASP A 632 4.71 -31.45 7.50
N ARG A 633 4.65 -31.16 6.19
CA ARG A 633 5.81 -31.00 5.32
C ARG A 633 5.87 -29.65 4.59
N ILE A 634 4.84 -28.80 4.69
CA ILE A 634 4.85 -27.46 4.09
C ILE A 634 5.37 -26.42 5.08
N ASP A 635 6.41 -25.68 4.68
CA ASP A 635 6.87 -24.48 5.36
C ASP A 635 6.53 -23.25 4.48
N VAL A 636 5.67 -22.34 4.95
CA VAL A 636 5.39 -21.09 4.22
C VAL A 636 6.38 -19.99 4.60
N LEU A 637 6.96 -19.35 3.57
CA LEU A 637 7.92 -18.28 3.72
C LEU A 637 7.43 -17.00 3.01
N PRO A 638 6.94 -15.99 3.76
CA PRO A 638 6.66 -14.68 3.21
C PRO A 638 7.97 -14.05 2.68
N ALA A 639 8.04 -13.75 1.39
CA ALA A 639 9.23 -13.17 0.76
C ALA A 639 8.85 -12.36 -0.49
N ASN A 640 9.82 -11.71 -1.13
CA ASN A 640 9.63 -10.99 -2.38
C ASN A 640 10.82 -11.20 -3.31
N LEU A 641 10.57 -11.81 -4.47
CA LEU A 641 11.61 -12.06 -5.47
C LEU A 641 12.29 -10.77 -5.97
N SER A 642 11.56 -9.65 -6.02
CA SER A 642 12.09 -8.36 -6.48
C SER A 642 12.98 -7.64 -5.47
N ARG A 643 13.26 -8.26 -4.31
CA ARG A 643 14.08 -7.67 -3.24
C ARG A 643 15.36 -8.48 -3.09
N ASN A 644 16.48 -7.80 -2.83
CA ASN A 644 17.73 -8.44 -2.45
C ASN A 644 17.51 -9.46 -1.31
N ARG A 645 18.12 -10.64 -1.44
CA ARG A 645 17.94 -11.76 -0.50
C ARG A 645 16.47 -12.12 -0.27
N LEU A 646 15.66 -12.00 -1.33
CA LEU A 646 14.22 -12.26 -1.31
C LEU A 646 13.44 -11.36 -0.32
N GLY A 647 14.04 -10.25 0.12
CA GLY A 647 13.48 -9.38 1.17
C GLY A 647 13.52 -9.99 2.58
N LEU A 648 14.22 -11.10 2.76
CA LEU A 648 14.36 -11.78 4.03
C LEU A 648 15.44 -11.12 4.88
N VAL A 649 15.26 -11.17 6.20
CA VAL A 649 16.33 -10.79 7.14
C VAL A 649 17.49 -11.79 7.01
N PRO A 650 18.76 -11.35 7.20
CA PRO A 650 19.94 -12.17 6.94
C PRO A 650 19.87 -13.57 7.55
N GLU A 651 19.45 -13.69 8.81
CA GLU A 651 19.43 -14.99 9.52
C GLU A 651 18.44 -15.99 8.90
N VAL A 652 17.33 -15.49 8.34
CA VAL A 652 16.32 -16.35 7.68
C VAL A 652 16.76 -16.72 6.27
N TYR A 653 17.49 -15.83 5.59
CA TYR A 653 18.07 -16.12 4.29
C TYR A 653 19.18 -17.16 4.40
N ASP A 654 20.06 -17.00 5.39
CA ASP A 654 21.18 -17.91 5.62
C ASP A 654 20.69 -19.31 6.04
N ASP A 655 19.67 -19.41 6.92
CA ASP A 655 18.99 -20.69 7.24
C ASP A 655 18.39 -21.37 5.99
N LEU A 656 17.83 -20.58 5.07
CA LEU A 656 17.29 -21.12 3.83
C LEU A 656 18.42 -21.64 2.91
N VAL A 657 19.52 -20.90 2.80
CA VAL A 657 20.71 -21.29 2.03
C VAL A 657 21.28 -22.61 2.54
N GLU A 658 21.35 -22.81 3.86
CA GLU A 658 21.96 -24.01 4.46
C GLU A 658 21.18 -25.32 4.21
N ARG A 659 19.87 -25.24 3.92
CA ARG A 659 18.98 -26.42 3.95
C ARG A 659 18.34 -26.82 2.62
N VAL A 660 18.41 -25.98 1.59
CA VAL A 660 17.73 -26.22 0.30
C VAL A 660 18.57 -27.11 -0.61
N ASP A 661 18.00 -28.26 -1.00
CA ASP A 661 18.67 -29.20 -1.94
C ASP A 661 18.25 -28.94 -3.40
N VAL A 662 16.98 -28.59 -3.61
CA VAL A 662 16.40 -28.38 -4.94
C VAL A 662 15.50 -27.14 -4.94
N VAL A 663 15.64 -26.30 -5.96
CA VAL A 663 14.76 -25.17 -6.23
C VAL A 663 13.90 -25.48 -7.45
N VAL A 664 12.59 -25.40 -7.29
CA VAL A 664 11.65 -25.40 -8.41
C VAL A 664 11.11 -23.97 -8.59
N HIS A 665 11.71 -23.25 -9.53
CA HIS A 665 11.41 -21.86 -9.79
C HIS A 665 10.25 -21.71 -10.80
N CYS A 666 9.01 -21.73 -10.28
CA CYS A 666 7.77 -21.58 -11.05
C CYS A 666 7.09 -20.20 -10.91
N ALA A 667 7.66 -19.27 -10.14
CA ALA A 667 7.09 -17.93 -9.97
C ALA A 667 7.36 -17.04 -11.19
N ALA A 668 6.32 -16.34 -11.64
CA ALA A 668 6.44 -15.22 -12.57
C ALA A 668 5.28 -14.23 -12.38
N GLN A 669 5.51 -12.97 -12.71
CA GLN A 669 4.44 -12.01 -12.93
C GLN A 669 4.07 -12.05 -14.40
N VAL A 670 2.86 -12.55 -14.67
CA VAL A 670 2.35 -12.78 -16.03
C VAL A 670 1.43 -11.62 -16.43
N ASN A 671 1.87 -10.84 -17.41
CA ASN A 671 1.04 -9.81 -18.04
C ASN A 671 1.52 -9.59 -19.49
N LEU A 672 0.72 -10.04 -20.46
CA LEU A 672 1.06 -10.01 -21.89
C LEU A 672 0.90 -8.62 -22.53
N VAL A 673 0.55 -7.59 -21.76
CA VAL A 673 0.41 -6.21 -22.24
C VAL A 673 1.53 -5.32 -21.71
N TYR A 674 2.12 -5.68 -20.58
CA TYR A 674 3.07 -4.82 -19.89
C TYR A 674 4.44 -4.84 -20.60
N PRO A 675 5.14 -3.69 -20.66
CA PRO A 675 6.48 -3.61 -21.24
C PRO A 675 7.50 -4.32 -20.36
N TYR A 676 8.66 -4.64 -20.94
CA TYR A 676 9.77 -5.32 -20.26
C TYR A 676 10.09 -4.73 -18.88
N ALA A 677 10.25 -3.40 -18.81
CA ALA A 677 10.61 -2.66 -17.60
C ALA A 677 9.67 -2.95 -16.41
N ALA A 678 8.38 -3.07 -16.66
CA ALA A 678 7.37 -3.27 -15.62
C ALA A 678 7.38 -4.69 -15.03
N LEU A 679 7.97 -5.66 -15.74
CA LEU A 679 8.03 -7.07 -15.36
C LEU A 679 9.46 -7.54 -15.04
N ARG A 680 10.46 -6.70 -15.31
CA ARG A 680 11.88 -6.98 -15.12
C ARG A 680 12.19 -7.39 -13.68
N ASP A 681 11.78 -6.61 -12.69
CA ASP A 681 12.10 -6.89 -11.29
C ASP A 681 11.57 -8.26 -10.78
N PRO A 682 10.28 -8.62 -10.96
CA PRO A 682 9.78 -9.91 -10.47
C PRO A 682 10.29 -11.12 -11.28
N ASN A 683 10.55 -10.97 -12.58
CA ASN A 683 10.88 -12.10 -13.46
C ASN A 683 12.40 -12.28 -13.66
N VAL A 684 13.14 -11.18 -13.88
CA VAL A 684 14.58 -11.19 -14.17
C VAL A 684 15.39 -11.12 -12.88
N GLU A 685 15.23 -10.04 -12.10
CA GLU A 685 15.94 -9.89 -10.82
C GLU A 685 15.52 -10.97 -9.83
N GLY A 686 14.23 -11.34 -9.83
CA GLY A 686 13.73 -12.50 -9.10
C GLY A 686 14.47 -13.80 -9.42
N THR A 687 14.71 -14.08 -10.71
CA THR A 687 15.50 -15.24 -11.13
C THR A 687 16.95 -15.11 -10.67
N ARG A 688 17.56 -13.92 -10.76
CA ARG A 688 18.93 -13.66 -10.26
C ARG A 688 19.05 -13.96 -8.77
N GLU A 689 18.12 -13.53 -7.93
CA GLU A 689 18.16 -13.81 -6.49
C GLU A 689 17.98 -15.31 -6.19
N ILE A 690 17.15 -16.01 -6.96
CA ILE A 690 17.01 -17.47 -6.85
C ILE A 690 18.29 -18.19 -7.24
N LEU A 691 18.93 -17.77 -8.34
CA LEU A 691 20.22 -18.33 -8.75
C LEU A 691 21.30 -18.03 -7.71
N ARG A 692 21.30 -16.83 -7.11
CA ARG A 692 22.23 -16.49 -6.02
C ARG A 692 22.08 -17.44 -4.84
N LEU A 693 20.84 -17.69 -4.42
CA LEU A 693 20.56 -18.68 -3.38
C LEU A 693 21.08 -20.06 -3.77
N ALA A 694 20.83 -20.50 -5.01
CA ALA A 694 21.24 -21.81 -5.49
C ALA A 694 22.77 -21.99 -5.58
N PHE A 695 23.51 -20.94 -5.97
CA PHE A 695 24.98 -20.96 -5.92
C PHE A 695 25.51 -21.08 -4.49
N LEU A 696 24.88 -20.39 -3.53
CA LEU A 696 25.28 -20.47 -2.12
C LEU A 696 24.92 -21.82 -1.47
N SER A 697 23.80 -22.43 -1.89
CA SER A 697 23.32 -23.70 -1.33
C SER A 697 23.77 -24.94 -2.12
N ASN A 698 24.46 -24.76 -3.25
CA ASN A 698 24.72 -25.82 -4.24
C ASN A 698 23.44 -26.58 -4.66
N ALA A 699 22.30 -25.89 -4.71
CA ALA A 699 21.03 -26.53 -5.02
C ALA A 699 20.85 -26.80 -6.51
N THR A 700 20.15 -27.88 -6.83
CA THR A 700 19.67 -28.14 -8.20
C THR A 700 18.51 -27.22 -8.55
N VAL A 701 18.55 -26.58 -9.72
CA VAL A 701 17.53 -25.60 -10.14
C VAL A 701 16.72 -26.14 -11.31
N GLN A 702 15.40 -26.20 -11.15
CA GLN A 702 14.45 -26.39 -12.24
C GLN A 702 13.71 -25.09 -12.48
N TYR A 703 14.00 -24.45 -13.60
CA TYR A 703 13.34 -23.20 -13.98
C TYR A 703 12.18 -23.47 -14.93
N VAL A 704 10.97 -23.10 -14.52
CA VAL A 704 9.78 -23.23 -15.38
C VAL A 704 9.67 -21.98 -16.25
N SER A 705 9.86 -22.15 -17.54
CA SER A 705 9.71 -21.14 -18.59
C SER A 705 8.41 -21.32 -19.37
N THR A 706 8.25 -20.59 -20.47
CA THR A 706 7.05 -20.57 -21.32
C THR A 706 7.43 -20.75 -22.79
N ASN A 707 6.55 -21.32 -23.61
CA ASN A 707 6.71 -21.35 -25.07
C ASN A 707 6.86 -19.94 -25.68
N GLY A 708 6.29 -18.92 -25.03
CA GLY A 708 6.38 -17.50 -25.40
C GLY A 708 7.78 -16.92 -25.58
N VAL A 709 8.83 -17.60 -25.13
CA VAL A 709 10.24 -17.21 -25.38
C VAL A 709 10.69 -17.48 -26.83
N LEU A 710 9.84 -18.08 -27.65
CA LEU A 710 10.05 -18.40 -29.05
C LEU A 710 8.99 -17.70 -29.91
N PRO A 711 9.29 -17.41 -31.19
CA PRO A 711 8.31 -16.78 -32.06
C PRO A 711 7.27 -17.82 -32.53
N PRO A 712 6.10 -17.37 -33.03
CA PRO A 712 5.08 -18.25 -33.57
C PRO A 712 5.62 -19.28 -34.56
N SER A 713 5.24 -20.55 -34.38
CA SER A 713 5.61 -21.67 -35.25
C SER A 713 4.60 -22.80 -35.12
N GLN A 714 4.02 -23.19 -36.26
CA GLN A 714 3.06 -24.30 -36.34
C GLN A 714 3.72 -25.67 -36.45
N THR A 715 4.94 -25.76 -37.00
CA THR A 715 5.68 -27.03 -37.13
C THR A 715 6.43 -27.41 -35.85
N GLY A 716 6.46 -26.49 -34.88
CA GLY A 716 7.04 -26.67 -33.56
C GLY A 716 8.56 -26.47 -33.50
N TRP A 717 9.03 -25.93 -32.38
CA TRP A 717 10.46 -25.73 -32.12
C TRP A 717 11.06 -26.90 -31.33
N PRO A 718 12.25 -27.43 -31.72
CA PRO A 718 12.98 -28.42 -30.94
C PRO A 718 13.60 -27.80 -29.68
N GLU A 719 13.87 -28.64 -28.67
CA GLU A 719 14.47 -28.25 -27.38
C GLU A 719 15.82 -27.54 -27.53
N SER A 720 16.56 -27.78 -28.61
CA SER A 720 17.84 -27.13 -28.91
C SER A 720 17.71 -25.66 -29.35
N THR A 721 16.49 -25.15 -29.57
CA THR A 721 16.28 -23.79 -30.09
C THR A 721 16.48 -22.75 -28.99
N ILE A 722 17.36 -21.78 -29.25
CA ILE A 722 17.52 -20.58 -28.43
C ILE A 722 17.48 -19.37 -29.36
N MET A 723 16.56 -18.43 -29.12
CA MET A 723 16.46 -17.20 -29.90
C MET A 723 17.66 -16.28 -29.61
N PRO A 724 18.32 -15.70 -30.63
CA PRO A 724 19.40 -14.74 -30.43
C PRO A 724 18.85 -13.40 -29.89
N LEU A 725 19.65 -12.69 -29.08
CA LEU A 725 19.27 -11.44 -28.42
C LEU A 725 18.76 -10.39 -29.41
N GLU A 726 19.40 -10.29 -30.58
CA GLU A 726 19.10 -9.28 -31.60
C GLU A 726 17.66 -9.39 -32.14
N GLU A 727 17.07 -10.59 -32.08
CA GLU A 727 15.72 -10.84 -32.56
C GLU A 727 14.65 -10.64 -31.49
N VAL A 728 15.02 -10.62 -30.20
CA VAL A 728 14.09 -10.57 -29.07
C VAL A 728 13.19 -9.32 -29.09
N PRO A 729 13.71 -8.08 -29.28
CA PRO A 729 12.88 -6.88 -29.28
C PRO A 729 11.81 -6.86 -30.38
N GLU A 730 12.10 -7.49 -31.53
CA GLU A 730 11.21 -7.49 -32.69
C GLU A 730 10.25 -8.67 -32.69
N LYS A 731 10.71 -9.87 -32.29
CA LYS A 731 9.96 -11.12 -32.40
C LYS A 731 9.15 -11.46 -31.15
N LEU A 732 9.54 -10.98 -29.97
CA LEU A 732 8.77 -11.16 -28.73
C LEU A 732 8.03 -9.86 -28.42
N LEU A 733 6.73 -9.86 -28.68
CA LEU A 733 5.92 -8.63 -28.73
C LEU A 733 5.54 -8.08 -27.35
N ASP A 734 5.66 -8.87 -26.29
CA ASP A 734 5.29 -8.48 -24.93
C ASP A 734 6.45 -8.62 -23.94
N GLY A 735 6.42 -7.79 -22.88
CA GLY A 735 7.46 -7.77 -21.86
C GLY A 735 7.54 -9.04 -21.03
N TYR A 736 6.46 -9.83 -20.93
CA TYR A 736 6.49 -11.09 -20.19
C TYR A 736 7.36 -12.11 -20.92
N CYS A 737 7.14 -12.31 -22.21
CA CYS A 737 7.94 -13.19 -23.06
C CYS A 737 9.42 -12.76 -23.09
N GLN A 738 9.69 -11.46 -23.22
CA GLN A 738 11.04 -10.91 -23.17
C GLN A 738 11.74 -11.18 -21.81
N THR A 739 11.06 -10.93 -20.69
CA THR A 739 11.63 -11.20 -19.35
C THR A 739 11.84 -12.68 -19.08
N LYS A 740 10.95 -13.56 -19.57
CA LYS A 740 11.14 -15.02 -19.47
C LYS A 740 12.32 -15.50 -20.31
N TRP A 741 12.52 -14.94 -21.51
CA TRP A 741 13.70 -15.23 -22.34
C TRP A 741 15.00 -14.84 -21.64
N VAL A 742 15.06 -13.65 -21.02
CA VAL A 742 16.24 -13.21 -20.24
C VAL A 742 16.52 -14.15 -19.09
N ALA A 743 15.49 -14.53 -18.34
CA ALA A 743 15.62 -15.46 -17.23
C ALA A 743 16.07 -16.86 -17.69
N GLU A 744 15.70 -17.33 -18.89
CA GLU A 744 16.30 -18.54 -19.48
C GLU A 744 17.80 -18.36 -19.70
N GLN A 745 18.25 -17.23 -20.25
CA GLN A 745 19.68 -16.99 -20.47
C GLN A 745 20.46 -17.01 -19.16
N LEU A 746 19.92 -16.42 -18.09
CA LEU A 746 20.54 -16.45 -16.76
C LEU A 746 20.67 -17.88 -16.20
N VAL A 747 19.64 -18.71 -16.36
CA VAL A 747 19.66 -20.11 -15.91
C VAL A 747 20.65 -20.95 -16.72
N LEU A 748 20.68 -20.76 -18.04
CA LEU A 748 21.63 -21.43 -18.93
C LEU A 748 23.07 -20.99 -18.65
N GLU A 749 23.29 -19.71 -18.34
CA GLU A 749 24.60 -19.20 -17.90
C GLU A 749 25.01 -19.79 -16.54
N ALA A 750 24.07 -19.92 -15.58
CA ALA A 750 24.35 -20.60 -14.32
C ALA A 750 24.75 -22.07 -14.54
N ALA A 751 24.07 -22.77 -15.45
CA ALA A 751 24.41 -24.14 -15.83
C ALA A 751 25.82 -24.25 -16.43
N LYS A 752 26.21 -23.32 -17.31
CA LYS A 752 27.58 -23.24 -17.85
C LYS A 752 28.65 -23.02 -16.77
N ARG A 753 28.28 -22.37 -15.66
CA ARG A 753 29.17 -22.15 -14.50
C ARG A 753 29.20 -23.32 -13.51
N GLY A 754 28.62 -24.47 -13.88
CA GLY A 754 28.70 -25.72 -13.11
C GLY A 754 27.56 -25.95 -12.12
N LEU A 755 26.58 -25.04 -12.03
CA LEU A 755 25.39 -25.24 -11.21
C LEU A 755 24.45 -26.25 -11.92
N PRO A 756 23.93 -27.29 -11.25
CA PRO A 756 22.98 -28.21 -11.86
C PRO A 756 21.64 -27.52 -12.09
N ALA A 757 21.42 -26.99 -13.29
CA ALA A 757 20.25 -26.21 -13.63
C ALA A 757 19.69 -26.58 -15.01
N ASN A 758 18.36 -26.62 -15.14
CA ASN A 758 17.67 -26.82 -16.42
C ASN A 758 16.49 -25.86 -16.60
N VAL A 759 16.09 -25.70 -17.85
CA VAL A 759 14.94 -24.91 -18.27
C VAL A 759 13.84 -25.85 -18.77
N ILE A 760 12.63 -25.67 -18.27
CA ILE A 760 11.44 -26.43 -18.69
C ILE A 760 10.47 -25.45 -19.33
N ARG A 761 10.38 -25.43 -20.67
CA ARG A 761 9.41 -24.61 -21.40
C ARG A 761 8.07 -25.33 -21.46
N ILE A 762 7.03 -24.66 -20.98
CA ILE A 762 5.67 -25.22 -20.99
C ILE A 762 4.84 -24.59 -22.11
N GLY A 763 3.90 -25.35 -22.65
CA GLY A 763 2.88 -24.87 -23.56
C GLY A 763 1.83 -23.97 -22.90
N THR A 764 0.81 -23.60 -23.66
CA THR A 764 -0.34 -22.84 -23.15
C THR A 764 -1.18 -23.75 -22.25
N LEU A 765 -1.16 -23.45 -20.95
CA LEU A 765 -1.84 -24.29 -19.96
C LEU A 765 -3.36 -24.30 -20.16
N SER A 766 -3.95 -25.49 -20.20
CA SER A 766 -5.39 -25.72 -20.13
C SER A 766 -5.78 -26.31 -18.76
N GLY A 767 -7.06 -26.69 -18.61
CA GLY A 767 -7.57 -27.24 -17.36
C GLY A 767 -6.89 -28.54 -16.91
N HIS A 768 -7.16 -28.94 -15.67
CA HIS A 768 -6.75 -30.25 -15.15
C HIS A 768 -7.56 -31.36 -15.84
N SER A 769 -6.88 -32.36 -16.41
CA SER A 769 -7.51 -33.34 -17.30
C SER A 769 -8.57 -34.22 -16.62
N GLU A 770 -8.46 -34.43 -15.30
CA GLU A 770 -9.43 -35.21 -14.50
C GLU A 770 -10.55 -34.38 -13.86
N THR A 771 -10.23 -33.22 -13.26
CA THR A 771 -11.19 -32.41 -12.49
C THR A 771 -11.81 -31.26 -13.28
N GLY A 772 -11.19 -30.90 -14.41
CA GLY A 772 -11.53 -29.73 -15.23
C GLY A 772 -11.17 -28.39 -14.61
N SER A 773 -10.50 -28.39 -13.46
CA SER A 773 -10.06 -27.17 -12.77
C SER A 773 -9.23 -26.30 -13.72
N THR A 774 -9.71 -25.09 -14.03
CA THR A 774 -9.16 -24.23 -15.08
C THR A 774 -8.72 -22.89 -14.50
N ASN A 775 -7.69 -22.28 -15.09
CA ASN A 775 -7.27 -20.93 -14.74
C ASN A 775 -8.39 -19.94 -15.07
N THR A 776 -8.84 -19.19 -14.08
CA THR A 776 -9.96 -18.27 -14.23
C THR A 776 -9.65 -17.08 -15.12
N TYR A 777 -8.38 -16.76 -15.36
CA TYR A 777 -7.94 -15.65 -16.21
C TYR A 777 -7.47 -16.10 -17.60
N ASP A 778 -7.82 -17.31 -18.03
CA ASP A 778 -7.40 -17.84 -19.33
C ASP A 778 -8.21 -17.26 -20.51
N LEU A 779 -7.50 -16.65 -21.46
CA LEU A 779 -8.09 -16.00 -22.64
C LEU A 779 -8.78 -16.99 -23.57
N ILE A 780 -8.17 -18.16 -23.79
CA ILE A 780 -8.72 -19.19 -24.70
C ILE A 780 -10.04 -19.74 -24.14
N THR A 781 -10.07 -20.05 -22.84
CA THR A 781 -11.27 -20.45 -22.13
C THR A 781 -12.35 -19.37 -22.22
N ALA A 782 -12.00 -18.10 -22.04
CA ALA A 782 -12.96 -16.99 -22.19
C ALA A 782 -13.55 -16.92 -23.61
N LEU A 783 -12.72 -17.07 -24.66
CA LEU A 783 -13.19 -17.10 -26.05
C LEU A 783 -14.12 -18.29 -26.32
N ILE A 784 -13.80 -19.47 -25.80
CA ILE A 784 -14.64 -20.67 -25.94
C ILE A 784 -15.99 -20.46 -25.24
N VAL A 785 -15.97 -20.05 -23.98
CA VAL A 785 -17.16 -19.83 -23.15
C VAL A 785 -18.07 -18.77 -23.78
N GLU A 786 -17.51 -17.63 -24.16
CA GLU A 786 -18.30 -16.54 -24.76
C GLU A 786 -18.85 -16.92 -26.14
N SER A 787 -18.11 -17.72 -26.93
CA SER A 787 -18.63 -18.26 -28.19
C SER A 787 -19.83 -19.17 -27.98
N VAL A 788 -19.80 -20.01 -26.94
CA VAL A 788 -20.94 -20.86 -26.57
C VAL A 788 -22.11 -20.01 -26.08
N HIS A 789 -21.88 -18.97 -25.28
CA HIS A 789 -22.93 -18.04 -24.86
C HIS A 789 -23.61 -17.31 -26.02
N LEU A 790 -22.83 -16.89 -27.02
CA LEU A 790 -23.37 -16.26 -28.23
C LEU A 790 -24.11 -17.25 -29.14
N GLY A 791 -23.86 -18.55 -28.98
CA GLY A 791 -24.26 -19.58 -29.96
C GLY A 791 -23.54 -19.40 -31.31
N VAL A 792 -22.44 -18.65 -31.32
CA VAL A 792 -21.66 -18.29 -32.51
C VAL A 792 -20.18 -18.33 -32.15
N ALA A 793 -19.38 -19.07 -32.92
CA ALA A 793 -17.93 -19.12 -32.76
C ALA A 793 -17.21 -18.48 -33.95
N PRO A 794 -16.01 -17.93 -33.74
CA PRO A 794 -15.22 -17.38 -34.82
C PRO A 794 -14.63 -18.49 -35.69
N GLU A 795 -14.57 -18.24 -36.99
CA GLU A 795 -13.89 -19.07 -37.98
C GLU A 795 -12.74 -18.25 -38.57
N ILE A 796 -11.53 -18.62 -38.17
CA ILE A 796 -10.27 -18.04 -38.63
C ILE A 796 -9.51 -19.16 -39.35
N PRO A 797 -9.18 -19.02 -40.64
CA PRO A 797 -8.43 -20.04 -41.37
C PRO A 797 -7.08 -20.37 -40.70
N ASN A 798 -6.76 -21.65 -40.57
CA ASN A 798 -5.51 -22.16 -39.94
C ASN A 798 -5.31 -21.79 -38.46
N TRP A 799 -6.36 -21.38 -37.76
CA TRP A 799 -6.27 -21.13 -36.33
C TRP A 799 -6.22 -22.43 -35.53
N HIS A 800 -5.04 -22.71 -34.98
CA HIS A 800 -4.80 -23.81 -34.07
C HIS A 800 -4.69 -23.29 -32.64
N ILE A 801 -5.08 -24.11 -31.66
CA ILE A 801 -5.11 -23.74 -30.26
C ILE A 801 -4.24 -24.74 -29.48
N GLU A 802 -3.21 -24.22 -28.82
CA GLU A 802 -2.39 -25.00 -27.87
C GLU A 802 -3.15 -25.06 -26.54
N MET A 803 -3.36 -26.26 -26.01
CA MET A 803 -4.10 -26.48 -24.76
C MET A 803 -3.50 -27.60 -23.92
N THR A 804 -2.25 -27.46 -23.47
CA THR A 804 -1.59 -28.49 -22.66
C THR A 804 -2.16 -28.58 -21.23
N ALA A 805 -2.68 -29.75 -20.85
CA ALA A 805 -3.31 -29.96 -19.54
C ALA A 805 -2.32 -29.75 -18.37
N VAL A 806 -2.74 -28.98 -17.36
CA VAL A 806 -1.84 -28.56 -16.26
C VAL A 806 -1.27 -29.71 -15.43
N ASP A 807 -2.01 -30.81 -15.28
CA ASP A 807 -1.59 -32.02 -14.57
C ASP A 807 -0.60 -32.88 -15.35
N PHE A 808 -0.59 -32.78 -16.69
CA PHE A 808 0.51 -33.32 -17.47
C PHE A 808 1.79 -32.49 -17.24
N VAL A 809 1.67 -31.16 -17.23
CA VAL A 809 2.82 -30.27 -17.00
C VAL A 809 3.40 -30.44 -15.60
N SER A 810 2.58 -30.45 -14.55
CA SER A 810 3.06 -30.59 -13.17
C SER A 810 3.74 -31.94 -12.93
N ARG A 811 3.15 -33.05 -13.40
CA ARG A 811 3.77 -34.38 -13.34
C ARG A 811 5.03 -34.48 -14.22
N GLY A 812 5.03 -33.81 -15.37
CA GLY A 812 6.19 -33.71 -16.26
C GLY A 812 7.37 -33.00 -15.62
N ILE A 813 7.15 -31.88 -14.91
CA ILE A 813 8.18 -31.20 -14.13
C ILE A 813 8.78 -32.14 -13.07
N VAL A 814 7.94 -32.89 -12.36
CA VAL A 814 8.41 -33.89 -11.37
C VAL A 814 9.23 -35.01 -12.03
N ALA A 815 8.81 -35.50 -13.20
CA ALA A 815 9.53 -36.53 -13.94
C ALA A 815 10.92 -36.02 -14.41
N ILE A 816 10.97 -34.85 -15.05
CA ILE A 816 12.21 -34.19 -15.49
C ILE A 816 13.14 -33.95 -14.30
N GLY A 817 12.61 -33.49 -13.17
CA GLY A 817 13.39 -33.28 -11.95
C GLY A 817 13.97 -34.55 -11.31
N ASN A 818 13.58 -35.75 -11.77
CA ASN A 818 14.19 -37.02 -11.40
C ASN A 818 15.11 -37.58 -12.50
N HIS A 819 15.04 -37.05 -13.72
CA HIS A 819 15.83 -37.44 -14.89
C HIS A 819 16.93 -36.40 -15.17
N ILE A 820 17.73 -36.04 -14.16
CA ILE A 820 18.67 -34.94 -14.33
C ILE A 820 19.81 -35.35 -15.28
N ASP A 821 19.79 -34.78 -16.49
CA ASP A 821 20.80 -34.98 -17.53
C ASP A 821 21.49 -33.65 -17.85
N ALA A 822 22.77 -33.53 -17.49
CA ALA A 822 23.56 -32.33 -17.74
C ALA A 822 23.78 -32.05 -19.25
N SER A 823 23.58 -33.03 -20.13
CA SER A 823 23.68 -32.88 -21.58
C SER A 823 22.43 -32.27 -22.22
N GLN A 824 21.29 -32.28 -21.51
CA GLN A 824 20.03 -31.70 -21.96
C GLN A 824 19.61 -30.53 -21.05
N PRO A 825 19.99 -29.28 -21.37
CA PRO A 825 19.68 -28.13 -20.53
C PRO A 825 18.24 -27.61 -20.67
N ILE A 826 17.52 -28.02 -21.73
CA ILE A 826 16.17 -27.54 -22.05
C ILE A 826 15.23 -28.73 -22.28
N TYR A 827 14.05 -28.66 -21.67
CA TYR A 827 12.96 -29.62 -21.81
C TYR A 827 11.68 -28.91 -22.23
N HIS A 828 10.82 -29.57 -23.00
CA HIS A 828 9.56 -29.03 -23.48
C HIS A 828 8.37 -29.85 -22.96
N LEU A 829 7.40 -29.17 -22.35
CA LEU A 829 6.12 -29.73 -21.91
C LEU A 829 4.98 -28.98 -22.60
N GLY A 830 4.72 -29.32 -23.86
CA GLY A 830 3.67 -28.69 -24.66
C GLY A 830 3.04 -29.66 -25.65
N ASP A 831 2.05 -29.19 -26.39
CA ASP A 831 1.44 -29.92 -27.48
C ASP A 831 2.18 -29.65 -28.79
N SER A 832 2.83 -30.69 -29.30
CA SER A 832 3.51 -30.67 -30.60
C SER A 832 2.53 -30.70 -31.78
N GLU A 833 1.26 -31.07 -31.54
CA GLU A 833 0.20 -31.11 -32.55
C GLU A 833 -1.08 -30.38 -32.07
N PRO A 834 -1.04 -29.04 -31.92
CA PRO A 834 -2.18 -28.29 -31.39
C PRO A 834 -3.47 -28.49 -32.20
N ILE A 835 -4.63 -28.42 -31.53
CA ILE A 835 -5.92 -28.71 -32.16
C ILE A 835 -6.38 -27.59 -33.11
N ASP A 836 -6.94 -27.94 -34.27
CA ASP A 836 -7.65 -26.99 -35.14
C ASP A 836 -8.90 -26.47 -34.42
N CYS A 837 -9.06 -25.15 -34.34
CA CYS A 837 -10.18 -24.50 -33.63
C CYS A 837 -11.55 -24.99 -34.12
N ARG A 838 -11.70 -25.31 -35.41
CA ARG A 838 -12.96 -25.85 -35.95
C ARG A 838 -13.28 -27.21 -35.35
N LEU A 839 -12.26 -28.07 -35.18
CA LEU A 839 -12.43 -29.38 -34.57
C LEU A 839 -12.78 -29.26 -33.08
N LEU A 840 -12.16 -28.31 -32.37
CA LEU A 840 -12.49 -28.02 -30.98
C LEU A 840 -13.98 -27.67 -30.82
N PHE A 841 -14.51 -26.76 -31.63
CA PHE A 841 -15.93 -26.41 -31.56
C PHE A 841 -16.83 -27.53 -32.07
N GLN A 842 -16.41 -28.36 -33.04
CA GLN A 842 -17.16 -29.57 -33.43
C GLN A 842 -17.30 -30.53 -32.24
N HIS A 843 -16.24 -30.73 -31.44
CA HIS A 843 -16.33 -31.52 -30.22
C HIS A 843 -17.32 -30.90 -29.22
N LEU A 844 -17.30 -29.57 -29.02
CA LEU A 844 -18.29 -28.89 -28.18
C LEU A 844 -19.73 -29.02 -28.71
N ASP A 845 -19.93 -29.01 -30.03
CA ASP A 845 -21.24 -29.23 -30.64
C ASP A 845 -21.79 -30.63 -30.24
N THR A 846 -20.94 -31.67 -30.23
CA THR A 846 -21.33 -33.03 -29.78
C THR A 846 -21.69 -33.11 -28.29
N LEU A 847 -21.16 -32.19 -27.48
CA LEU A 847 -21.43 -32.07 -26.05
C LEU A 847 -22.67 -31.23 -25.75
N GLY A 848 -23.43 -30.83 -26.77
CA GLY A 848 -24.57 -29.96 -26.59
C GLY A 848 -24.18 -28.49 -26.46
N TYR A 849 -23.20 -28.01 -27.20
CA TYR A 849 -22.95 -26.57 -27.31
C TYR A 849 -22.85 -26.15 -28.78
N PRO A 850 -23.95 -26.32 -29.55
CA PRO A 850 -23.94 -26.03 -30.97
C PRO A 850 -23.65 -24.55 -31.24
N THR A 851 -22.68 -24.28 -32.11
CA THR A 851 -22.28 -22.91 -32.47
C THR A 851 -22.31 -22.69 -33.98
N LYS A 852 -22.90 -21.59 -34.43
CA LYS A 852 -22.79 -21.13 -35.84
C LYS A 852 -21.39 -20.54 -36.07
N ARG A 853 -20.90 -20.54 -37.31
CA ARG A 853 -19.59 -19.97 -37.67
C ARG A 853 -19.74 -18.56 -38.25
N THR A 854 -18.80 -17.67 -37.93
CA THR A 854 -18.73 -16.31 -38.48
C THR A 854 -17.28 -15.81 -38.53
N SER A 855 -16.98 -14.76 -39.29
CA SER A 855 -15.62 -14.20 -39.31
C SER A 855 -15.24 -13.55 -37.96
N TRP A 856 -13.95 -13.49 -37.64
CA TRP A 856 -13.45 -12.88 -36.39
C TRP A 856 -14.03 -11.48 -36.15
N LYS A 857 -13.95 -10.60 -37.16
CA LYS A 857 -14.50 -9.24 -37.11
C LYS A 857 -16.00 -9.21 -36.76
N SER A 858 -16.78 -10.14 -37.33
CA SER A 858 -18.21 -10.23 -37.07
C SER A 858 -18.51 -10.78 -35.67
N TRP A 859 -17.69 -11.73 -35.21
CA TRP A 859 -17.79 -12.26 -33.85
C TRP A 859 -17.52 -11.18 -32.80
N VAL A 860 -16.43 -10.39 -32.97
CA VAL A 860 -16.09 -9.28 -32.07
C VAL A 860 -17.19 -8.20 -32.06
N ALA A 861 -17.75 -7.87 -33.22
CA ALA A 861 -18.87 -6.93 -33.32
C ALA A 861 -20.10 -7.44 -32.55
N LEU A 862 -20.47 -8.70 -32.76
CA LEU A 862 -21.60 -9.35 -32.06
C LEU A 862 -21.36 -9.40 -30.55
N TRP A 863 -20.16 -9.75 -30.12
CA TRP A 863 -19.80 -9.80 -28.70
C TRP A 863 -19.90 -8.41 -28.05
N ASN A 864 -19.37 -7.36 -28.70
CA ASN A 864 -19.45 -5.99 -28.19
C ASN A 864 -20.91 -5.51 -28.05
N GLU A 865 -21.76 -5.84 -29.03
CA GLU A 865 -23.18 -5.48 -29.02
C GLU A 865 -23.96 -6.19 -27.91
N THR A 866 -23.73 -7.49 -27.73
CA THR A 866 -24.58 -8.35 -26.89
C THR A 866 -24.07 -8.58 -25.48
N ARG A 867 -22.74 -8.57 -25.29
CA ARG A 867 -22.06 -8.98 -24.06
C ARG A 867 -21.13 -7.88 -23.51
N GLY A 868 -20.54 -7.07 -24.39
CA GLY A 868 -19.54 -6.06 -24.02
C GLY A 868 -20.00 -5.04 -22.97
N SER A 869 -21.29 -4.71 -22.96
CA SER A 869 -21.91 -3.75 -22.02
C SER A 869 -22.44 -4.35 -20.70
N ALA A 870 -22.39 -5.68 -20.53
CA ALA A 870 -22.90 -6.33 -19.33
C ALA A 870 -22.12 -5.91 -18.07
N LYS A 871 -22.79 -5.34 -17.06
CA LYS A 871 -22.14 -4.92 -15.79
C LYS A 871 -21.75 -6.16 -14.96
N GLY A 872 -20.57 -6.09 -14.33
CA GLY A 872 -19.99 -7.19 -13.53
C GLY A 872 -20.89 -7.70 -12.40
N GLY A 873 -20.86 -9.02 -12.19
CA GLY A 873 -21.69 -9.84 -11.30
C GLY A 873 -21.51 -11.33 -11.63
N ASP A 874 -22.40 -12.24 -11.21
CA ASP A 874 -22.35 -13.72 -11.40
C ASP A 874 -22.20 -14.23 -12.88
N HIS A 875 -22.04 -13.32 -13.85
CA HIS A 875 -21.73 -13.60 -15.27
C HIS A 875 -20.40 -12.98 -15.75
N GLY A 876 -19.56 -12.43 -14.88
CA GLY A 876 -18.64 -11.34 -15.24
C GLY A 876 -17.20 -11.68 -15.59
N LEU A 877 -16.64 -12.84 -15.23
CA LEU A 877 -15.18 -12.99 -15.28
C LEU A 877 -14.60 -13.19 -16.70
N THR A 878 -15.24 -14.03 -17.54
CA THR A 878 -14.85 -14.22 -18.95
C THR A 878 -15.10 -12.97 -19.79
N VAL A 879 -16.18 -12.26 -19.48
CA VAL A 879 -16.52 -10.97 -20.10
C VAL A 879 -15.46 -9.91 -19.75
N ASP A 880 -15.03 -9.85 -18.49
CA ASP A 880 -14.03 -8.90 -18.03
C ASP A 880 -12.66 -9.15 -18.66
N ILE A 881 -12.27 -10.41 -18.91
CA ILE A 881 -11.03 -10.75 -19.64
C ILE A 881 -11.07 -10.16 -21.06
N LEU A 882 -12.11 -10.47 -21.84
CA LEU A 882 -12.22 -9.97 -23.21
C LEU A 882 -12.40 -8.44 -23.28
N ARG A 883 -13.06 -7.85 -22.28
CA ARG A 883 -13.18 -6.39 -22.16
C ARG A 883 -11.84 -5.73 -21.86
N SER A 884 -11.01 -6.36 -21.02
CA SER A 884 -9.70 -5.84 -20.65
C SER A 884 -8.70 -5.83 -21.81
N GLY A 885 -8.89 -6.72 -22.79
CA GLY A 885 -8.11 -6.75 -24.02
C GLY A 885 -8.60 -7.81 -25.00
N MET A 886 -9.39 -7.40 -26.00
CA MET A 886 -9.79 -8.29 -27.11
C MET A 886 -8.56 -8.56 -28.00
N PRO A 887 -8.22 -9.83 -28.30
CA PRO A 887 -7.06 -10.15 -29.12
C PRO A 887 -7.24 -9.73 -30.59
N SER A 888 -6.13 -9.53 -31.30
CA SER A 888 -6.16 -9.37 -32.76
C SER A 888 -6.20 -10.74 -33.46
N GLU A 889 -6.57 -10.76 -34.73
CA GLU A 889 -6.57 -11.99 -35.53
C GLU A 889 -5.14 -12.55 -35.69
N GLU A 890 -4.15 -11.68 -35.85
CA GLU A 890 -2.73 -12.04 -35.93
C GLU A 890 -2.24 -12.69 -34.62
N PHE A 891 -2.67 -12.17 -33.46
CA PHE A 891 -2.34 -12.75 -32.16
C PHE A 891 -2.87 -14.18 -32.04
N LEU A 892 -4.10 -14.43 -32.48
CA LEU A 892 -4.72 -15.76 -32.43
C LEU A 892 -4.04 -16.77 -33.37
N LEU A 893 -3.54 -16.30 -34.53
CA LEU A 893 -2.75 -17.11 -35.46
C LEU A 893 -1.31 -17.36 -34.96
N GLY A 894 -0.85 -16.57 -34.00
CA GLY A 894 0.50 -16.57 -33.44
C GLY A 894 0.82 -17.73 -32.49
N ILE A 895 0.34 -18.95 -32.77
CA ILE A 895 0.60 -20.12 -31.93
C ILE A 895 2.07 -20.52 -31.91
N ILE A 896 2.56 -20.96 -30.75
CA ILE A 896 3.93 -21.45 -30.56
C ILE A 896 3.88 -22.91 -30.12
N ALA A 897 4.05 -23.83 -31.07
CA ALA A 897 4.15 -25.26 -30.78
C ALA A 897 5.57 -25.62 -30.30
N LEU A 898 5.65 -26.59 -29.39
CA LEU A 898 6.91 -27.12 -28.88
C LEU A 898 7.03 -28.60 -29.27
N LYS A 899 8.16 -29.01 -29.84
CA LYS A 899 8.51 -30.43 -29.99
C LYS A 899 9.10 -30.94 -28.69
N ASP A 900 8.83 -32.19 -28.37
CA ASP A 900 9.22 -32.84 -27.11
C ASP A 900 10.09 -34.10 -27.33
N ASP A 901 10.69 -34.25 -28.52
CA ASP A 901 11.39 -35.46 -28.95
C ASP A 901 12.50 -35.89 -27.97
N ALA A 902 13.29 -34.94 -27.47
CA ALA A 902 14.34 -35.22 -26.48
C ALA A 902 13.75 -35.40 -25.08
N THR A 903 12.68 -34.67 -24.78
CA THR A 903 12.01 -34.69 -23.47
C THR A 903 11.32 -36.03 -23.17
N ARG A 904 10.86 -36.78 -24.19
CA ARG A 904 10.15 -38.07 -23.99
C ARG A 904 10.92 -39.07 -23.12
N ALA A 905 12.25 -39.12 -23.21
CA ALA A 905 13.06 -40.02 -22.39
C ALA A 905 12.95 -39.70 -20.89
N ALA A 906 12.79 -38.42 -20.54
CA ALA A 906 12.62 -37.94 -19.17
C ALA A 906 11.21 -38.20 -18.61
N LEU A 907 10.19 -38.31 -19.47
CA LEU A 907 8.78 -38.45 -19.08
C LEU A 907 8.37 -39.89 -18.76
N GLY A 908 9.12 -40.88 -19.24
CA GLY A 908 8.77 -42.29 -19.08
C GLY A 908 7.39 -42.61 -19.66
N ASP A 909 6.50 -43.18 -18.84
CA ASP A 909 5.15 -43.57 -19.25
C ASP A 909 4.12 -42.43 -19.22
N LEU A 910 4.52 -41.22 -18.82
CA LEU A 910 3.59 -40.08 -18.71
C LEU A 910 3.10 -39.65 -20.10
N GLN A 911 1.81 -39.90 -20.37
CA GLN A 911 1.17 -39.53 -21.63
C GLN A 911 0.45 -38.19 -21.54
N ARG A 912 0.57 -37.38 -22.60
CA ARG A 912 -0.19 -36.14 -22.76
C ARG A 912 -1.67 -36.45 -23.05
N PRO A 913 -2.63 -35.89 -22.30
CA PRO A 913 -4.05 -35.99 -22.65
C PRO A 913 -4.34 -35.34 -24.00
N LYS A 914 -5.03 -36.07 -24.90
CA LYS A 914 -5.46 -35.52 -26.18
C LYS A 914 -6.63 -34.56 -25.98
N VAL A 915 -6.61 -33.42 -26.67
CA VAL A 915 -7.76 -32.51 -26.71
C VAL A 915 -8.84 -33.11 -27.60
N ASP A 916 -9.81 -33.78 -26.98
CA ASP A 916 -10.93 -34.43 -27.64
C ASP A 916 -12.26 -34.13 -26.91
N ALA A 917 -13.37 -34.70 -27.39
CA ALA A 917 -14.67 -34.52 -26.77
C ALA A 917 -14.72 -35.00 -25.30
N LYS A 918 -13.88 -35.97 -24.90
CA LYS A 918 -13.83 -36.47 -23.52
C LYS A 918 -13.14 -35.45 -22.62
N LEU A 919 -11.99 -34.90 -23.03
CA LEU A 919 -11.29 -33.86 -22.26
C LEU A 919 -12.14 -32.58 -22.16
N LEU A 920 -12.73 -32.14 -23.29
CA LEU A 920 -13.61 -30.98 -23.31
C LEU A 920 -14.88 -31.19 -22.50
N GLN A 921 -15.39 -32.42 -22.38
CA GLN A 921 -16.48 -32.74 -21.47
C GLN A 921 -16.06 -32.48 -20.02
N THR A 922 -14.86 -32.91 -19.62
CA THR A 922 -14.34 -32.65 -18.26
C THR A 922 -14.24 -31.14 -18.01
N TYR A 923 -13.70 -30.37 -18.96
CA TYR A 923 -13.59 -28.92 -18.82
C TYR A 923 -14.96 -28.25 -18.76
N ALA A 924 -15.88 -28.61 -19.67
CA ALA A 924 -17.23 -28.07 -19.69
C ALA A 924 -18.05 -28.41 -18.43
N ARG A 925 -17.82 -29.56 -17.79
CA ARG A 925 -18.40 -29.86 -16.47
C ARG A 925 -17.91 -28.89 -15.41
N HIS A 926 -16.62 -28.58 -15.39
CA HIS A 926 -16.07 -27.60 -14.47
C HIS A 926 -16.58 -26.18 -14.76
N TRP A 927 -16.60 -25.76 -16.03
CA TRP A 927 -17.15 -24.46 -16.44
C TRP A 927 -18.63 -24.33 -16.06
N TYR A 928 -19.43 -25.39 -16.22
CA TYR A 928 -20.81 -25.42 -15.73
C TYR A 928 -20.89 -25.29 -14.21
N ALA A 929 -20.07 -26.04 -13.45
CA ALA A 929 -20.04 -25.96 -11.99
C ALA A 929 -19.64 -24.55 -11.48
N ARG A 930 -18.85 -23.81 -12.27
CA ARG A 930 -18.49 -22.41 -12.02
C ARG A 930 -19.56 -21.39 -12.45
N GLY A 931 -20.66 -21.84 -13.08
CA GLY A 931 -21.71 -20.98 -13.61
C GLY A 931 -21.39 -20.31 -14.94
N TRP A 932 -20.31 -20.70 -15.62
CA TRP A 932 -19.89 -20.14 -16.91
C TRP A 932 -20.63 -20.76 -18.10
N MET A 933 -21.29 -21.91 -17.90
CA MET A 933 -22.10 -22.56 -18.93
C MET A 933 -23.54 -22.66 -18.44
N GLN A 934 -24.52 -22.46 -19.33
CA GLN A 934 -25.95 -22.47 -18.96
C GLN A 934 -26.50 -23.88 -18.68
N ARG A 935 -25.83 -24.92 -19.18
CA ARG A 935 -26.25 -26.33 -19.05
C ARG A 935 -25.04 -27.24 -18.89
N GLN A 936 -25.26 -28.43 -18.36
CA GLN A 936 -24.22 -29.47 -18.32
C GLN A 936 -23.92 -30.02 -19.72
N PRO A 937 -22.68 -30.45 -19.99
CA PRO A 937 -22.36 -31.12 -21.24
C PRO A 937 -23.06 -32.47 -21.33
N SER A 938 -23.54 -32.81 -22.53
CA SER A 938 -24.05 -34.14 -22.86
C SER A 938 -23.00 -35.23 -22.60
N SER A 939 -23.45 -36.43 -22.23
CA SER A 939 -22.56 -37.59 -22.11
C SER A 939 -22.05 -38.02 -23.48
N VAL A 940 -20.72 -38.05 -23.68
CA VAL A 940 -20.12 -38.77 -24.80
C VAL A 940 -20.48 -40.26 -24.66
N PRO A 941 -21.03 -40.93 -25.69
CA PRO A 941 -21.26 -42.37 -25.64
C PRO A 941 -19.94 -43.08 -25.32
N SER A 942 -19.92 -43.92 -24.29
CA SER A 942 -18.75 -44.72 -23.93
C SER A 942 -18.37 -45.61 -25.11
N THR A 943 -17.13 -45.50 -25.59
CA THR A 943 -16.51 -46.55 -26.40
C THR A 943 -16.45 -47.86 -25.60
N PRO A 944 -16.61 -49.03 -26.25
CA PRO A 944 -16.70 -50.32 -25.60
C PRO A 944 -15.32 -50.84 -25.21
N SER A 945 -14.80 -50.40 -24.07
CA SER A 945 -13.71 -51.11 -23.39
C SER A 945 -13.90 -50.89 -21.90
N GLY A 946 -14.43 -51.92 -21.23
CA GLY A 946 -14.81 -51.89 -19.84
C GLY A 946 -13.62 -51.65 -18.92
N GLU A 947 -13.81 -50.75 -17.97
CA GLU A 947 -13.47 -50.96 -16.57
C GLU A 947 -14.34 -50.00 -15.75
N ALA A 948 -15.38 -50.57 -15.16
CA ALA A 948 -16.21 -49.89 -14.18
C ALA A 948 -15.43 -49.86 -12.86
N ASN A 949 -14.88 -48.70 -12.48
CA ASN A 949 -14.49 -48.48 -11.08
C ASN A 949 -15.68 -47.88 -10.33
N GLY A 950 -16.20 -48.72 -9.43
CA GLY A 950 -17.51 -48.57 -8.83
C GLY A 950 -17.57 -47.56 -7.70
N ALA A 951 -18.72 -46.88 -7.64
CA ALA A 951 -19.44 -46.65 -6.40
C ALA A 951 -20.90 -46.32 -6.74
N ASN A 952 -21.80 -47.06 -6.10
CA ASN A 952 -23.19 -46.71 -5.80
C ASN A 952 -24.25 -46.93 -6.89
N GLY A 953 -24.64 -48.20 -6.99
CA GLY A 953 -26.04 -48.52 -7.18
C GLY A 953 -26.89 -48.04 -5.99
N LEU A 954 -28.17 -47.77 -6.30
CA LEU A 954 -29.28 -47.36 -5.42
C LEU A 954 -29.28 -45.89 -4.96
N ALA A 955 -29.79 -45.02 -5.84
CA ALA A 955 -30.59 -43.88 -5.39
C ALA A 955 -31.86 -43.81 -6.25
N LEU A 956 -33.00 -43.83 -5.57
CA LEU A 956 -34.30 -43.40 -6.09
C LEU A 956 -34.13 -42.15 -6.94
N ALA A 957 -34.81 -42.13 -8.09
CA ALA A 957 -34.83 -41.07 -9.09
C ALA A 957 -34.54 -39.67 -8.49
N PHE A 958 -33.29 -39.22 -8.63
CA PHE A 958 -32.92 -37.84 -8.36
C PHE A 958 -33.67 -36.99 -9.39
N ASP A 959 -34.67 -36.26 -8.92
CA ASP A 959 -35.42 -35.29 -9.70
C ASP A 959 -34.68 -33.95 -9.56
N PRO A 960 -33.89 -33.52 -10.56
CA PRO A 960 -33.09 -32.29 -10.46
C PRO A 960 -33.95 -31.04 -10.27
N ASP A 961 -35.24 -31.10 -10.63
CA ASP A 961 -36.18 -30.00 -10.45
C ASP A 961 -36.70 -29.92 -8.99
N PHE A 962 -36.62 -31.01 -8.22
CA PHE A 962 -37.08 -31.09 -6.83
C PHE A 962 -36.07 -31.84 -5.91
N PRO A 963 -34.90 -31.24 -5.63
CA PRO A 963 -33.80 -31.92 -4.91
C PRO A 963 -34.09 -32.19 -3.43
N LEU A 964 -35.13 -31.57 -2.86
CA LEU A 964 -35.58 -31.80 -1.47
C LEU A 964 -36.69 -32.85 -1.39
N ARG A 965 -37.12 -33.41 -2.52
CA ARG A 965 -38.23 -34.36 -2.59
C ARG A 965 -37.92 -35.61 -1.77
N GLY A 966 -38.83 -35.95 -0.86
CA GLY A 966 -38.71 -37.10 0.02
C GLY A 966 -37.69 -36.95 1.16
N LYS A 967 -37.01 -35.80 1.27
CA LYS A 967 -36.13 -35.51 2.42
C LYS A 967 -36.95 -35.23 3.68
N VAL A 968 -36.43 -35.61 4.83
CA VAL A 968 -37.08 -35.35 6.13
C VAL A 968 -36.43 -34.14 6.80
N ALA A 969 -37.21 -33.10 7.07
CA ALA A 969 -36.76 -31.87 7.72
C ALA A 969 -37.42 -31.66 9.08
N VAL A 970 -36.64 -31.34 10.11
CA VAL A 970 -37.15 -30.91 11.43
C VAL A 970 -37.05 -29.39 11.52
N ILE A 971 -38.15 -28.73 11.87
CA ILE A 971 -38.20 -27.27 12.05
C ILE A 971 -38.57 -26.95 13.50
N THR A 972 -37.63 -26.36 14.25
CA THR A 972 -37.90 -25.84 15.59
C THR A 972 -38.39 -24.40 15.51
N GLY A 973 -39.31 -24.01 16.40
CA GLY A 973 -39.96 -22.70 16.33
C GLY A 973 -41.01 -22.61 15.21
N ALA A 974 -41.55 -23.73 14.74
CA ALA A 974 -42.42 -23.80 13.56
C ALA A 974 -43.80 -23.12 13.72
N SER A 975 -44.20 -22.74 14.93
CA SER A 975 -45.56 -22.26 15.22
C SER A 975 -45.95 -20.89 14.63
N SER A 976 -45.00 -20.01 14.27
CA SER A 976 -45.29 -18.73 13.61
C SER A 976 -44.05 -18.17 12.89
N GLY A 977 -44.20 -17.02 12.22
CA GLY A 977 -43.10 -16.27 11.60
C GLY A 977 -42.27 -17.07 10.59
N ILE A 978 -40.94 -16.93 10.69
CA ILE A 978 -39.96 -17.59 9.81
C ILE A 978 -40.12 -19.12 9.83
N GLY A 979 -40.31 -19.73 11.01
CA GLY A 979 -40.43 -21.19 11.12
C GLY A 979 -41.64 -21.75 10.37
N ALA A 980 -42.79 -21.07 10.44
CA ALA A 980 -43.99 -21.46 9.70
C ALA A 980 -43.80 -21.26 8.17
N ALA A 981 -43.13 -20.18 7.76
CA ALA A 981 -42.83 -19.91 6.35
C ALA A 981 -41.87 -20.96 5.76
N VAL A 982 -40.83 -21.34 6.50
CA VAL A 982 -39.90 -22.42 6.11
C VAL A 982 -40.63 -23.74 5.94
N ALA A 983 -41.51 -24.12 6.87
CA ALA A 983 -42.28 -25.35 6.75
C ALA A 983 -43.15 -25.37 5.47
N LYS A 984 -43.79 -24.24 5.13
CA LYS A 984 -44.58 -24.09 3.89
C LYS A 984 -43.69 -24.20 2.65
N ALA A 985 -42.51 -23.57 2.66
CA ALA A 985 -41.58 -23.61 1.54
C ALA A 985 -41.00 -25.02 1.31
N LEU A 986 -40.61 -25.74 2.37
CA LEU A 986 -40.10 -27.11 2.28
C LEU A 986 -41.14 -28.12 1.78
N VAL A 987 -42.41 -27.96 2.18
CA VAL A 987 -43.50 -28.81 1.66
C VAL A 987 -43.76 -28.55 0.18
N ARG A 988 -43.64 -27.30 -0.30
CA ARG A 988 -43.74 -26.99 -1.76
C ARG A 988 -42.64 -27.68 -2.57
N GLU A 989 -41.47 -27.88 -1.97
CA GLU A 989 -40.33 -28.59 -2.58
C GLU A 989 -40.40 -30.12 -2.40
N GLY A 990 -41.50 -30.64 -1.83
CA GLY A 990 -41.73 -32.08 -1.69
C GLY A 990 -41.04 -32.74 -0.50
N ALA A 991 -40.53 -31.98 0.46
CA ALA A 991 -39.95 -32.52 1.69
C ALA A 991 -41.05 -32.99 2.67
N HIS A 992 -40.74 -33.98 3.49
CA HIS A 992 -41.49 -34.34 4.69
C HIS A 992 -41.01 -33.46 5.84
N VAL A 993 -41.93 -32.96 6.67
CA VAL A 993 -41.58 -31.98 7.71
C VAL A 993 -42.08 -32.40 9.08
N ALA A 994 -41.25 -32.23 10.11
CA ALA A 994 -41.62 -32.30 11.51
C ALA A 994 -41.67 -30.90 12.10
N LEU A 995 -42.82 -30.53 12.65
CA LEU A 995 -43.09 -29.21 13.22
C LEU A 995 -42.95 -29.27 14.74
N ALA A 996 -42.05 -28.46 15.29
CA ALA A 996 -41.73 -28.46 16.71
C ALA A 996 -41.88 -27.06 17.34
N ALA A 997 -42.77 -26.93 18.32
CA ALA A 997 -42.95 -25.75 19.16
C ALA A 997 -43.78 -26.07 20.41
N ARG A 998 -43.85 -25.12 21.35
CA ARG A 998 -44.66 -25.23 22.58
C ARG A 998 -46.17 -25.12 22.31
N ARG A 999 -46.57 -24.34 21.29
CA ARG A 999 -47.96 -23.99 20.93
C ARG A 999 -48.59 -25.07 20.03
N VAL A 1000 -49.11 -26.15 20.62
CA VAL A 1000 -49.64 -27.30 19.86
C VAL A 1000 -50.77 -26.93 18.90
N GLU A 1001 -51.74 -26.12 19.35
CA GLU A 1001 -52.88 -25.70 18.51
C GLU A 1001 -52.42 -24.96 17.22
N ALA A 1002 -51.37 -24.14 17.32
CA ALA A 1002 -50.79 -23.46 16.17
C ALA A 1002 -50.10 -24.43 15.20
N LEU A 1003 -49.46 -25.47 15.73
CA LEU A 1003 -48.85 -26.53 14.91
C LEU A 1003 -49.91 -27.37 14.19
N GLU A 1004 -51.01 -27.71 14.87
CA GLU A 1004 -52.14 -28.44 14.27
C GLU A 1004 -52.83 -27.62 13.18
N LYS A 1005 -52.97 -26.30 13.38
CA LYS A 1005 -53.45 -25.39 12.34
C LYS A 1005 -52.51 -25.37 11.14
N LEU A 1006 -51.21 -25.19 11.38
CA LEU A 1006 -50.20 -25.21 10.31
C LEU A 1006 -50.18 -26.56 9.57
N GLN A 1007 -50.32 -27.68 10.28
CA GLN A 1007 -50.41 -29.01 9.67
C GLN A 1007 -51.56 -29.11 8.65
N LYS A 1008 -52.75 -28.56 8.98
CA LYS A 1008 -53.88 -28.51 8.05
C LYS A 1008 -53.57 -27.67 6.81
N GLU A 1009 -52.94 -26.50 6.98
CA GLU A 1009 -52.52 -25.65 5.87
C GLU A 1009 -51.48 -26.36 4.97
N LEU A 1010 -50.50 -27.05 5.56
CA LEU A 1010 -49.49 -27.81 4.81
C LEU A 1010 -50.10 -28.98 4.03
N ALA A 1011 -51.14 -29.63 4.56
CA ALA A 1011 -51.87 -30.68 3.85
C ALA A 1011 -52.65 -30.14 2.63
N GLU A 1012 -53.07 -28.88 2.64
CA GLU A 1012 -53.64 -28.21 1.47
C GLU A 1012 -52.56 -27.83 0.44
N ILE A 1013 -51.44 -27.26 0.89
CA ILE A 1013 -50.31 -26.91 0.03
C ILE A 1013 -49.76 -28.15 -0.70
N SER A 1014 -49.63 -29.27 0.02
CA SER A 1014 -49.17 -30.53 -0.56
C SER A 1014 -50.15 -31.11 -1.58
N ARG A 1015 -51.47 -30.86 -1.44
CA ARG A 1015 -52.48 -31.27 -2.43
C ARG A 1015 -52.47 -30.40 -3.70
N ALA A 1016 -52.17 -29.11 -3.57
CA ALA A 1016 -52.22 -28.17 -4.67
C ALA A 1016 -51.05 -28.30 -5.68
N HIS A 1017 -49.89 -28.84 -5.27
CA HIS A 1017 -48.66 -28.85 -6.09
C HIS A 1017 -48.43 -30.11 -6.95
N GLY A 1018 -49.50 -30.85 -7.31
CA GLY A 1018 -49.53 -31.77 -8.46
C GLY A 1018 -48.57 -32.99 -8.51
N GLY A 1019 -47.68 -33.18 -7.53
CA GLY A 1019 -46.70 -34.28 -7.52
C GLY A 1019 -47.31 -35.65 -7.13
N PRO A 1020 -46.80 -36.78 -7.66
CA PRO A 1020 -47.32 -38.12 -7.37
C PRO A 1020 -47.02 -38.64 -5.94
N VAL A 1021 -46.29 -37.89 -5.11
CA VAL A 1021 -45.96 -38.27 -3.71
C VAL A 1021 -46.38 -37.13 -2.77
N ARG A 1022 -47.27 -37.43 -1.81
CA ARG A 1022 -47.74 -36.45 -0.82
C ARG A 1022 -46.72 -36.27 0.31
N SER A 1023 -46.43 -35.02 0.67
CA SER A 1023 -45.57 -34.71 1.82
C SER A 1023 -46.27 -35.07 3.12
N ARG A 1024 -45.54 -35.75 4.01
CA ARG A 1024 -46.03 -36.13 5.35
C ARG A 1024 -45.59 -35.07 6.36
N VAL A 1025 -46.49 -34.76 7.30
CA VAL A 1025 -46.26 -33.76 8.35
C VAL A 1025 -46.40 -34.41 9.72
N HIS A 1026 -45.34 -34.35 10.52
CA HIS A 1026 -45.34 -34.79 11.91
C HIS A 1026 -45.43 -33.56 12.83
N VAL A 1027 -46.29 -33.60 13.83
CA VAL A 1027 -46.41 -32.52 14.84
C VAL A 1027 -45.94 -33.07 16.17
N HIS A 1028 -45.03 -32.35 16.82
CA HIS A 1028 -44.53 -32.75 18.13
C HIS A 1028 -44.41 -31.52 19.03
N LYS A 1029 -45.03 -31.58 20.22
CA LYS A 1029 -44.86 -30.53 21.23
C LYS A 1029 -43.43 -30.56 21.73
N THR A 1030 -42.72 -29.44 21.57
CA THR A 1030 -41.31 -29.37 21.97
C THR A 1030 -41.00 -28.00 22.55
N ASP A 1031 -40.46 -28.00 23.77
CA ASP A 1031 -39.64 -26.93 24.30
C ASP A 1031 -38.17 -27.19 23.99
N VAL A 1032 -37.51 -26.28 23.25
CA VAL A 1032 -36.11 -26.45 22.86
C VAL A 1032 -35.15 -26.38 24.04
N VAL A 1033 -35.56 -25.79 25.16
CA VAL A 1033 -34.76 -25.71 26.39
C VAL A 1033 -34.75 -27.07 27.13
N ASP A 1034 -35.77 -27.90 26.92
CA ASP A 1034 -35.86 -29.25 27.46
C ASP A 1034 -35.25 -30.27 26.50
N ARG A 1035 -34.02 -30.69 26.79
CA ARG A 1035 -33.27 -31.65 25.98
C ARG A 1035 -34.03 -32.98 25.78
N ALA A 1036 -34.79 -33.45 26.77
CA ALA A 1036 -35.53 -34.71 26.65
C ALA A 1036 -36.65 -34.59 25.61
N GLN A 1037 -37.30 -33.43 25.53
CA GLN A 1037 -38.31 -33.17 24.49
C GLN A 1037 -37.69 -33.02 23.10
N VAL A 1038 -36.48 -32.46 22.98
CA VAL A 1038 -35.76 -32.38 21.70
C VAL A 1038 -35.31 -33.78 21.25
N GLU A 1039 -34.82 -34.63 22.16
CA GLU A 1039 -34.47 -36.02 21.85
C GLU A 1039 -35.72 -36.82 21.41
N SER A 1040 -36.84 -36.66 22.13
CA SER A 1040 -38.15 -37.25 21.76
C SER A 1040 -38.62 -36.79 20.38
N LEU A 1041 -38.42 -35.50 20.05
CA LEU A 1041 -38.73 -34.97 18.72
C LEU A 1041 -37.92 -35.68 17.64
N MET A 1042 -36.60 -35.81 17.81
CA MET A 1042 -35.72 -36.47 16.82
C MET A 1042 -36.08 -37.94 16.66
N GLN A 1043 -36.36 -38.64 17.76
CA GLN A 1043 -36.74 -40.05 17.75
C GLN A 1043 -38.09 -40.26 17.05
N THR A 1044 -39.16 -39.60 17.52
CA THR A 1044 -40.50 -39.76 16.95
C THR A 1044 -40.58 -39.28 15.50
N THR A 1045 -39.77 -38.29 15.11
CA THR A 1045 -39.66 -37.88 13.70
C THR A 1045 -39.03 -38.99 12.87
N THR A 1046 -37.97 -39.63 13.36
CA THR A 1046 -37.34 -40.75 12.66
C THR A 1046 -38.30 -41.93 12.51
N ASP A 1047 -39.07 -42.24 13.55
CA ASP A 1047 -40.07 -43.31 13.55
C ASP A 1047 -41.24 -42.99 12.60
N ALA A 1048 -41.71 -41.74 12.59
CA ALA A 1048 -42.83 -41.32 11.77
C ALA A 1048 -42.44 -41.13 10.30
N LEU A 1049 -41.39 -40.37 10.01
CA LEU A 1049 -41.08 -39.85 8.68
C LEU A 1049 -39.84 -40.50 8.03
N GLY A 1050 -39.00 -41.19 8.79
CA GLY A 1050 -37.73 -41.75 8.34
C GLY A 1050 -36.53 -40.89 8.75
N ALA A 1051 -35.34 -41.27 8.29
CA ALA A 1051 -34.08 -40.66 8.72
C ALA A 1051 -34.04 -39.15 8.45
N ILE A 1052 -33.73 -38.36 9.48
CA ILE A 1052 -33.71 -36.89 9.39
C ILE A 1052 -32.56 -36.42 8.51
N ASP A 1053 -32.84 -35.64 7.48
CA ASP A 1053 -31.83 -35.11 6.55
C ASP A 1053 -31.52 -33.63 6.81
N ILE A 1054 -32.50 -32.88 7.30
CA ILE A 1054 -32.42 -31.42 7.43
C ILE A 1054 -32.88 -31.00 8.83
N ILE A 1055 -32.13 -30.12 9.47
CA ILE A 1055 -32.52 -29.44 10.71
C ILE A 1055 -32.58 -27.94 10.42
N VAL A 1056 -33.72 -27.30 10.67
CA VAL A 1056 -33.85 -25.84 10.63
C VAL A 1056 -34.23 -25.33 12.01
N SER A 1057 -33.28 -24.68 12.68
CA SER A 1057 -33.46 -24.10 14.00
C SER A 1057 -33.92 -22.65 13.92
N CYS A 1058 -35.23 -22.43 13.93
CA CYS A 1058 -35.85 -21.11 13.96
C CYS A 1058 -36.33 -20.69 15.36
N ALA A 1059 -36.22 -21.56 16.36
CA ALA A 1059 -36.58 -21.21 17.74
C ALA A 1059 -35.71 -20.05 18.23
N GLY A 1060 -36.35 -18.96 18.62
CA GLY A 1060 -35.69 -17.81 19.19
C GLY A 1060 -36.69 -16.84 19.81
N VAL A 1061 -36.22 -16.06 20.77
CA VAL A 1061 -36.93 -14.92 21.34
C VAL A 1061 -36.05 -13.68 21.26
N MET A 1062 -36.71 -12.52 21.23
CA MET A 1062 -36.08 -11.21 21.16
C MET A 1062 -36.89 -10.28 22.06
N TYR A 1063 -36.20 -9.54 22.91
CA TYR A 1063 -36.80 -8.52 23.76
C TYR A 1063 -35.98 -7.24 23.65
N PHE A 1064 -36.65 -6.14 23.36
CA PHE A 1064 -36.10 -4.80 23.54
C PHE A 1064 -35.99 -4.51 25.03
N THR A 1065 -34.78 -4.36 25.53
CA THR A 1065 -34.49 -4.06 26.93
C THR A 1065 -33.42 -2.98 27.01
N MET A 1066 -33.68 -1.92 27.76
CA MET A 1066 -32.62 -0.99 28.15
C MET A 1066 -31.75 -1.69 29.18
N MET A 1067 -30.42 -1.67 28.99
CA MET A 1067 -29.51 -2.32 29.94
C MET A 1067 -29.68 -1.79 31.38
N HIS A 1068 -30.05 -0.52 31.53
CA HIS A 1068 -30.29 0.11 32.84
C HIS A 1068 -31.65 -0.23 33.45
N ASN A 1069 -32.60 -0.77 32.69
CA ASN A 1069 -33.92 -1.23 33.19
C ASN A 1069 -33.86 -2.66 33.75
N VAL A 1070 -32.73 -3.36 33.57
CA VAL A 1070 -32.38 -4.62 34.24
C VAL A 1070 -33.49 -5.70 34.17
N GLN A 1071 -33.91 -6.05 32.96
CA GLN A 1071 -34.93 -7.08 32.70
C GLN A 1071 -34.33 -8.50 32.68
N VAL A 1072 -33.80 -8.95 33.83
CA VAL A 1072 -33.02 -10.20 33.93
C VAL A 1072 -33.82 -11.43 33.46
N GLY A 1073 -35.12 -11.51 33.75
CA GLY A 1073 -35.94 -12.64 33.30
C GLY A 1073 -36.04 -12.78 31.78
N GLU A 1074 -36.14 -11.65 31.05
CA GLU A 1074 -36.13 -11.65 29.58
C GLU A 1074 -34.74 -11.98 29.02
N TRP A 1075 -33.67 -11.57 29.72
CA TRP A 1075 -32.30 -11.91 29.38
C TRP A 1075 -32.01 -13.41 29.53
N GLU A 1076 -32.39 -13.99 30.67
CA GLU A 1076 -32.28 -15.43 30.93
C GLU A 1076 -33.07 -16.22 29.89
N GLN A 1077 -34.31 -15.82 29.62
CA GLN A 1077 -35.15 -16.46 28.61
C GLN A 1077 -34.53 -16.37 27.20
N THR A 1078 -33.87 -15.26 26.86
CA THR A 1078 -33.16 -15.08 25.58
C THR A 1078 -31.98 -16.05 25.47
N VAL A 1079 -31.16 -16.17 26.51
CA VAL A 1079 -30.02 -17.09 26.55
C VAL A 1079 -30.50 -18.55 26.52
N ASP A 1080 -31.53 -18.89 27.31
CA ASP A 1080 -32.07 -20.24 27.38
C ASP A 1080 -32.61 -20.70 26.02
N VAL A 1081 -33.39 -19.86 25.34
CA VAL A 1081 -33.99 -20.26 24.05
C VAL A 1081 -32.97 -20.18 22.91
N ASN A 1082 -32.26 -19.05 22.77
CA ASN A 1082 -31.41 -18.81 21.60
C ASN A 1082 -30.11 -19.61 21.65
N CYS A 1083 -29.48 -19.72 22.83
CA CYS A 1083 -28.18 -20.40 22.99
C CYS A 1083 -28.37 -21.85 23.43
N LYS A 1084 -28.96 -22.08 24.60
CA LYS A 1084 -29.13 -23.44 25.15
C LYS A 1084 -30.09 -24.28 24.30
N GLY A 1085 -31.15 -23.67 23.77
CA GLY A 1085 -32.04 -24.32 22.82
C GLY A 1085 -31.33 -24.81 21.56
N LEU A 1086 -30.45 -23.99 20.97
CA LEU A 1086 -29.62 -24.41 19.84
C LEU A 1086 -28.68 -25.56 20.23
N LEU A 1087 -28.00 -25.48 21.37
CA LEU A 1087 -27.10 -26.56 21.83
C LEU A 1087 -27.85 -27.89 22.05
N ASN A 1088 -29.07 -27.85 22.57
CA ASN A 1088 -29.91 -29.04 22.69
C ASN A 1088 -30.26 -29.61 21.30
N VAL A 1089 -30.60 -28.76 20.33
CA VAL A 1089 -30.87 -29.18 18.95
C VAL A 1089 -29.62 -29.80 18.30
N LEU A 1090 -28.45 -29.18 18.44
CA LEU A 1090 -27.20 -29.70 17.89
C LEU A 1090 -26.79 -31.01 18.56
N SER A 1091 -26.80 -31.08 19.89
CA SER A 1091 -26.37 -32.27 20.63
C SER A 1091 -27.24 -33.52 20.39
N THR A 1092 -28.49 -33.33 19.98
CA THR A 1092 -29.44 -34.41 19.67
C THR A 1092 -29.45 -34.76 18.18
N SER A 1093 -29.14 -33.80 17.29
CA SER A 1093 -29.11 -34.04 15.83
C SER A 1093 -27.77 -34.54 15.32
N LEU A 1094 -26.64 -34.03 15.82
CA LEU A 1094 -25.30 -34.40 15.34
C LEU A 1094 -25.01 -35.91 15.43
N PRO A 1095 -25.34 -36.62 16.52
CA PRO A 1095 -25.14 -38.07 16.60
C PRO A 1095 -25.91 -38.86 15.53
N ARG A 1096 -26.95 -38.27 14.93
CA ARG A 1096 -27.79 -38.90 13.90
C ARG A 1096 -27.33 -38.55 12.48
N LEU A 1097 -26.77 -37.35 12.29
CA LEU A 1097 -26.34 -36.85 10.99
C LEU A 1097 -24.90 -37.29 10.65
N LEU A 1098 -23.97 -37.13 11.60
CA LEU A 1098 -22.54 -37.39 11.34
C LEU A 1098 -22.24 -38.82 10.88
N PRO A 1099 -22.81 -39.89 11.46
CA PRO A 1099 -22.52 -41.25 11.00
C PRO A 1099 -22.98 -41.56 9.57
N ARG A 1100 -23.90 -40.75 9.02
CA ARG A 1100 -24.42 -40.92 7.66
C ARG A 1100 -23.62 -40.15 6.61
N SER A 1101 -22.63 -39.38 7.05
CA SER A 1101 -21.83 -38.46 6.23
C SER A 1101 -22.68 -37.56 5.30
N THR A 1102 -23.87 -37.18 5.76
CA THR A 1102 -24.84 -36.39 5.01
C THR A 1102 -25.77 -35.68 5.98
N GLY A 1103 -26.23 -34.49 5.61
CA GLY A 1103 -27.17 -33.72 6.41
C GLY A 1103 -27.00 -32.23 6.22
N HIS A 1104 -28.00 -31.45 6.62
CA HIS A 1104 -27.93 -30.00 6.57
C HIS A 1104 -28.52 -29.38 7.83
N ILE A 1105 -27.71 -28.66 8.59
CA ILE A 1105 -28.14 -27.86 9.74
C ILE A 1105 -28.23 -26.40 9.32
N VAL A 1106 -29.37 -25.77 9.56
CA VAL A 1106 -29.61 -24.36 9.30
C VAL A 1106 -30.06 -23.71 10.60
N ALA A 1107 -29.50 -22.57 10.99
CA ALA A 1107 -29.92 -21.85 12.18
C ALA A 1107 -29.93 -20.33 11.97
N ILE A 1108 -30.88 -19.66 12.62
CA ILE A 1108 -31.07 -18.21 12.49
C ILE A 1108 -30.15 -17.45 13.45
N SER A 1109 -29.09 -16.83 12.94
CA SER A 1109 -28.18 -15.99 13.72
C SER A 1109 -28.48 -14.49 13.68
N SER A 1110 -29.33 -13.96 12.78
CA SER A 1110 -29.66 -12.51 12.67
C SER A 1110 -28.48 -11.62 12.26
N ASP A 1111 -28.77 -10.52 11.59
CA ASP A 1111 -27.84 -9.38 11.41
C ASP A 1111 -27.25 -8.86 12.75
N ALA A 1112 -28.02 -8.94 13.84
CA ALA A 1112 -27.60 -8.66 15.21
C ALA A 1112 -26.49 -9.61 15.73
N GLY A 1113 -26.17 -10.68 15.00
CA GLY A 1113 -25.00 -11.52 15.23
C GLY A 1113 -23.69 -10.96 14.65
N ARG A 1114 -23.75 -9.85 13.91
CA ARG A 1114 -22.60 -9.12 13.35
C ARG A 1114 -22.39 -7.73 13.96
N LYS A 1115 -23.45 -7.12 14.48
CA LYS A 1115 -23.40 -5.81 15.15
C LYS A 1115 -24.33 -5.74 16.35
N VAL A 1116 -24.00 -4.86 17.29
CA VAL A 1116 -24.79 -4.67 18.52
C VAL A 1116 -25.72 -3.48 18.33
N PHE A 1117 -26.99 -3.66 18.70
CA PHE A 1117 -27.99 -2.60 18.63
C PHE A 1117 -28.38 -2.12 20.04
N PRO A 1118 -28.49 -0.80 20.28
CA PRO A 1118 -29.11 -0.28 21.49
C PRO A 1118 -30.51 -0.85 21.70
N GLY A 1119 -30.82 -1.26 22.93
CA GLY A 1119 -32.08 -1.94 23.25
C GLY A 1119 -32.09 -3.44 22.96
N LEU A 1120 -31.13 -4.01 22.21
CA LEU A 1120 -31.05 -5.45 21.91
C LEU A 1120 -29.76 -6.10 22.41
N GLY A 1121 -29.07 -5.53 23.39
CA GLY A 1121 -27.73 -5.97 23.82
C GLY A 1121 -27.60 -7.48 24.09
N VAL A 1122 -28.50 -8.06 24.90
CA VAL A 1122 -28.49 -9.50 25.20
C VAL A 1122 -28.92 -10.35 24.00
N TYR A 1123 -29.86 -9.86 23.19
CA TYR A 1123 -30.25 -10.54 21.96
C TYR A 1123 -29.08 -10.60 20.97
N SER A 1124 -28.42 -9.48 20.67
CA SER A 1124 -27.20 -9.42 19.86
C SER A 1124 -26.16 -10.40 20.40
N ALA A 1125 -25.85 -10.36 21.71
CA ALA A 1125 -24.88 -11.29 22.30
C ALA A 1125 -25.26 -12.78 22.09
N SER A 1126 -26.55 -13.13 22.25
CA SER A 1126 -27.05 -14.48 21.99
C SER A 1126 -26.88 -14.90 20.52
N LYS A 1127 -26.99 -13.95 19.60
CA LYS A 1127 -26.86 -14.15 18.16
C LYS A 1127 -25.41 -14.28 17.70
N PHE A 1128 -24.49 -13.52 18.30
CA PHE A 1128 -23.05 -13.76 18.19
C PHE A 1128 -22.67 -15.17 18.66
N PHE A 1129 -23.25 -15.63 19.78
CA PHE A 1129 -23.04 -17.00 20.26
C PHE A 1129 -23.50 -18.04 19.24
N VAL A 1130 -24.69 -17.88 18.66
CA VAL A 1130 -25.21 -18.77 17.61
C VAL A 1130 -24.27 -18.79 16.41
N GLU A 1131 -23.86 -17.63 15.90
CA GLU A 1131 -22.95 -17.53 14.75
C GLU A 1131 -21.61 -18.22 15.02
N ALA A 1132 -20.98 -17.91 16.16
CA ALA A 1132 -19.71 -18.52 16.55
C ALA A 1132 -19.84 -20.05 16.70
N THR A 1133 -20.94 -20.54 17.28
CA THR A 1133 -21.18 -21.98 17.42
C THR A 1133 -21.30 -22.68 16.07
N LEU A 1134 -21.99 -22.07 15.09
CA LEU A 1134 -22.13 -22.63 13.75
C LEU A 1134 -20.83 -22.53 12.95
N GLN A 1135 -20.01 -21.50 13.16
CA GLN A 1135 -18.66 -21.41 12.59
C GLN A 1135 -17.75 -22.51 13.13
N SER A 1136 -17.74 -22.72 14.45
CA SER A 1136 -16.99 -23.82 15.06
C SER A 1136 -17.45 -25.17 14.54
N LEU A 1137 -18.78 -25.39 14.46
CA LEU A 1137 -19.32 -26.63 13.94
C LEU A 1137 -18.89 -26.88 12.48
N ARG A 1138 -18.95 -25.87 11.61
CA ARG A 1138 -18.45 -25.97 10.22
C ARG A 1138 -16.99 -26.44 10.16
N LEU A 1139 -16.15 -25.90 11.03
CA LEU A 1139 -14.73 -26.24 11.09
C LEU A 1139 -14.50 -27.66 11.63
N GLU A 1140 -15.22 -28.04 12.67
CA GLU A 1140 -15.10 -29.36 13.31
C GLU A 1140 -15.64 -30.49 12.44
N THR A 1141 -16.67 -30.22 11.63
CA THR A 1141 -17.31 -31.23 10.77
C THR A 1141 -16.90 -31.12 9.31
N ALA A 1142 -15.85 -30.37 9.00
CA ALA A 1142 -15.32 -30.26 7.64
C ALA A 1142 -14.93 -31.63 7.09
N GLY A 1143 -15.35 -31.95 5.87
CA GLY A 1143 -15.11 -33.25 5.22
C GLY A 1143 -16.03 -34.39 5.67
N THR A 1144 -16.89 -34.19 6.67
CA THR A 1144 -17.86 -35.21 7.09
C THR A 1144 -19.09 -35.29 6.18
N GLY A 1145 -19.27 -34.37 5.23
CA GLY A 1145 -20.49 -34.27 4.40
C GLY A 1145 -21.68 -33.60 5.10
N LEU A 1146 -21.54 -33.21 6.37
CA LEU A 1146 -22.50 -32.35 7.06
C LEU A 1146 -22.36 -30.90 6.56
N ARG A 1147 -23.47 -30.31 6.10
CA ARG A 1147 -23.55 -28.89 5.75
C ARG A 1147 -24.15 -28.10 6.91
N VAL A 1148 -23.61 -26.91 7.14
CA VAL A 1148 -24.07 -26.02 8.22
C VAL A 1148 -24.20 -24.61 7.66
N THR A 1149 -25.42 -24.05 7.71
CA THR A 1149 -25.74 -22.70 7.23
C THR A 1149 -26.20 -21.83 8.37
N SER A 1150 -25.59 -20.66 8.47
CA SER A 1150 -26.06 -19.58 9.32
C SER A 1150 -26.88 -18.57 8.51
N VAL A 1151 -28.07 -18.20 9.00
CA VAL A 1151 -28.99 -17.28 8.30
C VAL A 1151 -29.20 -16.03 9.13
N GLN A 1152 -28.91 -14.89 8.52
CA GLN A 1152 -28.82 -13.58 9.15
C GLN A 1152 -29.82 -12.63 8.50
N PRO A 1153 -31.11 -12.74 8.85
CA PRO A 1153 -32.10 -11.77 8.43
C PRO A 1153 -31.95 -10.47 9.23
N GLY A 1154 -32.18 -9.35 8.56
CA GLY A 1154 -32.50 -8.06 9.19
C GLY A 1154 -33.97 -7.98 9.60
N ASN A 1155 -34.50 -6.76 9.66
CA ASN A 1155 -35.87 -6.50 10.11
C ASN A 1155 -36.92 -7.33 9.34
N THR A 1156 -37.53 -8.31 10.01
CA THR A 1156 -38.47 -9.28 9.42
C THR A 1156 -39.82 -9.23 10.13
N ALA A 1157 -40.91 -9.29 9.37
CA ALA A 1157 -42.29 -9.21 9.87
C ALA A 1157 -42.63 -10.41 10.77
N THR A 1158 -42.35 -10.29 12.06
CA THR A 1158 -42.61 -11.33 13.06
C THR A 1158 -43.24 -10.74 14.32
N GLU A 1159 -43.90 -11.59 15.11
CA GLU A 1159 -44.53 -11.22 16.38
C GLU A 1159 -43.51 -10.85 17.47
N LEU A 1160 -42.20 -11.04 17.22
CA LEU A 1160 -41.13 -10.85 18.21
C LEU A 1160 -40.99 -9.40 18.68
N LEU A 1161 -41.27 -8.42 17.80
CA LEU A 1161 -41.15 -6.99 18.12
C LEU A 1161 -42.05 -6.57 19.31
N GLY A 1162 -43.20 -7.23 19.48
CA GLY A 1162 -44.17 -6.93 20.53
C GLY A 1162 -44.02 -7.71 21.83
N MET A 1163 -42.96 -8.52 21.99
CA MET A 1163 -42.81 -9.42 23.15
C MET A 1163 -42.20 -8.77 24.39
N SER A 1164 -41.59 -7.58 24.26
CA SER A 1164 -40.83 -6.93 25.34
C SER A 1164 -41.74 -6.26 26.36
N SER A 1165 -41.41 -6.39 27.64
CA SER A 1165 -42.12 -5.70 28.73
C SER A 1165 -41.58 -4.28 28.98
N ASP A 1166 -40.36 -3.97 28.52
CA ASP A 1166 -39.74 -2.65 28.65
C ASP A 1166 -40.33 -1.63 27.66
N GLN A 1167 -41.32 -0.88 28.13
CA GLN A 1167 -42.02 0.14 27.33
C GLN A 1167 -41.10 1.28 26.90
N GLU A 1168 -40.04 1.58 27.66
CA GLU A 1168 -39.08 2.61 27.30
C GLU A 1168 -38.23 2.14 26.12
N ALA A 1169 -37.71 0.90 26.18
CA ALA A 1169 -36.95 0.31 25.09
C ALA A 1169 -37.79 0.19 23.81
N ILE A 1170 -39.06 -0.23 23.93
CA ILE A 1170 -39.98 -0.31 22.78
C ILE A 1170 -40.23 1.07 22.19
N LYS A 1171 -40.53 2.08 23.01
CA LYS A 1171 -40.77 3.44 22.52
C LYS A 1171 -39.53 4.02 21.83
N LYS A 1172 -38.34 3.72 22.34
CA LYS A 1172 -37.10 4.31 21.85
C LYS A 1172 -36.51 3.60 20.64
N TYR A 1173 -36.66 2.28 20.56
CA TYR A 1173 -35.97 1.44 19.57
C TYR A 1173 -36.87 0.41 18.87
N GLY A 1174 -38.08 0.18 19.39
CA GLY A 1174 -39.06 -0.74 18.81
C GLY A 1174 -40.01 -0.10 17.80
N GLU A 1175 -39.96 1.23 17.61
CA GLU A 1175 -40.74 1.93 16.57
C GLU A 1175 -40.11 1.72 15.18
N PRO A 1176 -40.92 1.57 14.09
CA PRO A 1176 -40.40 1.36 12.75
C PRO A 1176 -39.48 2.49 12.30
N THR A 1177 -38.26 2.15 11.88
CA THR A 1177 -37.23 3.10 11.41
C THR A 1177 -37.51 3.69 10.02
N GLY A 1178 -38.62 3.30 9.39
CA GLY A 1178 -38.93 3.61 7.99
C GLY A 1178 -38.29 2.65 6.97
N ALA A 1179 -37.40 1.76 7.41
CA ALA A 1179 -36.83 0.71 6.56
C ALA A 1179 -37.86 -0.35 6.18
N LYS A 1180 -37.69 -0.97 5.00
CA LYS A 1180 -38.59 -2.03 4.53
C LYS A 1180 -38.48 -3.24 5.45
N ILE A 1181 -39.61 -3.68 6.00
CA ILE A 1181 -39.70 -4.93 6.77
C ILE A 1181 -39.78 -6.10 5.78
N LEU A 1182 -38.91 -7.10 5.94
CA LEU A 1182 -38.85 -8.31 5.12
C LEU A 1182 -40.05 -9.23 5.39
N ASP A 1183 -40.55 -9.86 4.33
CA ASP A 1183 -41.53 -10.93 4.47
C ASP A 1183 -40.86 -12.20 4.97
N THR A 1184 -41.53 -12.95 5.84
CA THR A 1184 -41.01 -14.23 6.35
C THR A 1184 -40.77 -15.26 5.25
N SER A 1185 -41.44 -15.12 4.10
CA SER A 1185 -41.20 -15.92 2.90
C SER A 1185 -39.86 -15.64 2.24
N ASP A 1186 -39.32 -14.42 2.33
CA ASP A 1186 -38.02 -14.07 1.73
C ASP A 1186 -36.90 -14.85 2.43
N VAL A 1187 -36.96 -14.89 3.77
CA VAL A 1187 -36.05 -15.68 4.60
C VAL A 1187 -36.20 -17.18 4.32
N ALA A 1188 -37.44 -17.67 4.21
CA ALA A 1188 -37.71 -19.06 3.90
C ALA A 1188 -37.19 -19.48 2.51
N ASN A 1189 -37.33 -18.63 1.50
CA ASN A 1189 -36.86 -18.88 0.15
C ASN A 1189 -35.33 -18.94 0.09
N ALA A 1190 -34.64 -18.07 0.85
CA ALA A 1190 -33.18 -18.12 0.96
C ALA A 1190 -32.70 -19.41 1.65
N ILE A 1191 -33.41 -19.89 2.68
CA ILE A 1191 -33.14 -21.19 3.31
C ILE A 1191 -33.33 -22.33 2.31
N VAL A 1192 -34.45 -22.35 1.57
CA VAL A 1192 -34.68 -23.35 0.54
C VAL A 1192 -33.59 -23.32 -0.52
N TYR A 1193 -33.19 -22.13 -0.98
CA TYR A 1193 -32.08 -21.99 -1.92
C TYR A 1193 -30.79 -22.62 -1.38
N ALA A 1194 -30.46 -22.40 -0.11
CA ALA A 1194 -29.31 -23.04 0.56
C ALA A 1194 -29.40 -24.57 0.57
N LEU A 1195 -30.58 -25.09 0.90
CA LEU A 1195 -30.83 -26.52 1.02
C LEU A 1195 -30.77 -27.23 -0.34
N ARG A 1196 -31.21 -26.54 -1.41
CA ARG A 1196 -31.24 -27.04 -2.80
C ARG A 1196 -29.87 -27.10 -3.47
N GLN A 1197 -28.85 -26.48 -2.88
CA GLN A 1197 -27.50 -26.55 -3.46
C GLN A 1197 -27.01 -28.00 -3.52
N PRO A 1198 -26.19 -28.36 -4.54
CA PRO A 1198 -25.62 -29.70 -4.65
C PRO A 1198 -24.90 -30.13 -3.35
N ALA A 1199 -24.81 -31.45 -3.11
CA ALA A 1199 -24.22 -31.97 -1.87
C ALA A 1199 -22.76 -31.54 -1.62
N HIS A 1200 -22.01 -31.22 -2.67
CA HIS A 1200 -20.63 -30.71 -2.60
C HIS A 1200 -20.56 -29.18 -2.43
N VAL A 1201 -21.70 -28.48 -2.40
CA VAL A 1201 -21.79 -27.03 -2.19
C VAL A 1201 -22.38 -26.76 -0.81
N ALA A 1202 -21.63 -26.05 0.01
CA ALA A 1202 -22.07 -25.57 1.32
C ALA A 1202 -22.29 -24.05 1.27
N MET A 1203 -23.54 -23.62 1.45
CA MET A 1203 -23.85 -22.21 1.71
C MET A 1203 -23.66 -21.94 3.18
N ASN A 1204 -22.48 -21.46 3.54
CA ASN A 1204 -22.07 -21.33 4.92
C ASN A 1204 -22.81 -20.21 5.68
N GLU A 1205 -23.05 -19.07 5.04
CA GLU A 1205 -23.71 -17.90 5.61
C GLU A 1205 -24.62 -17.22 4.59
N ILE A 1206 -25.76 -16.71 5.04
CA ILE A 1206 -26.73 -15.99 4.21
C ILE A 1206 -27.16 -14.72 4.94
N LEU A 1207 -26.81 -13.56 4.39
CA LEU A 1207 -27.29 -12.25 4.86
C LEU A 1207 -28.52 -11.85 4.05
N ILE A 1208 -29.59 -11.43 4.73
CA ILE A 1208 -30.84 -11.01 4.10
C ILE A 1208 -31.26 -9.68 4.72
N GLU A 1209 -30.93 -8.58 4.05
CA GLU A 1209 -31.19 -7.23 4.55
C GLU A 1209 -31.91 -6.39 3.47
N PRO A 1210 -32.78 -5.45 3.87
CA PRO A 1210 -33.30 -4.42 2.98
C PRO A 1210 -32.18 -3.57 2.40
N ARG A 1211 -32.23 -3.27 1.09
CA ARG A 1211 -31.19 -2.48 0.39
C ARG A 1211 -31.00 -1.06 0.96
N ASP A 1212 -32.05 -0.50 1.54
CA ASP A 1212 -32.10 0.89 2.00
C ASP A 1212 -31.79 1.02 3.51
N GLU A 1213 -31.41 -0.07 4.18
CA GLU A 1213 -31.04 -0.05 5.59
C GLU A 1213 -29.55 0.35 5.71
N PRO A 1214 -29.21 1.48 6.36
CA PRO A 1214 -27.83 1.89 6.53
C PRO A 1214 -27.10 0.86 7.43
N ILE A 1215 -25.99 0.33 6.92
CA ILE A 1215 -25.14 -0.61 7.68
C ILE A 1215 -24.43 0.14 8.81
#